data_AF-A0A9D4RM90-F1
#
_entry.id   AF-A0A9D4RM90-F1
#
_cell.length_a   1.000
_cell.length_b   1.000
_cell.length_c   1.000
_cell.angle_alpha   90.00
_cell.angle_beta   90.00
_cell.angle_gamma   90.00
#
_symmetry.space_group_name_H-M   'P 1'
#
loop_
_entity.id
_entity.type
_entity.pdbx_description
1 polymer ?
#
loop_
_entity_poly.entity_id
_entity_poly.type
_entity_poly.pdbx_seq_one_letter_code
_entity_poly.pdbx_strand_id
1 'polypeptide(L)'
;MSSIILVVLSGIVFASIAGDEVPICEPGSKEKLPHPRECQLYIDCASTTKVPWLPGAKTRECEYPLLFDEWTRLCQDFRTVHCGSRSLKVNACDYYGNQCNGPNCRPCDFTYPSCEGRPDGRNAIEWKLNSPMYAVCDSGRFIEEGKCPADTSGVPLLFNPASLDVCYTTLRNNRLSFGATMAVDNVRKNAMKRLAQDLKELEQQPEENVSAAPLEENMFEWHCNFRHDDIIYHLILYLPNKYPYESPSAEFVPAGFRYNSGATMPGKKGTKVCLNIFADFALIHTEWKDQKGLGWSPGYTIQTILMNVVAFLAETQTGENEWQKQTHAHNLKLSKGFKCEDCGHTYNKPYPQLPESSTVKKSKTQPKGPQIVDYMSKEPLKVEKPKGIEDLYGYGLIVSGPTHRPALTTPCEFLKFDSFNSMKKAVGTVHSVLKEELKFFLPLYIHQKHGEEIKATFEDVLTKDIAAIMPKCKANKTPIEEMVIKTIPNLMSATVVEFSKGTQHTSDNSLNGYFALHRLFLWALETYPDLQGIIEKQIQEFIESDKNRTKKACPHIGERLMLLAASHKYRWEDFALAYLSESMRRQVMWYVKEDAKLGMLDTPMEYRLTHTLERTAVSRKLLAFQVLFLDIAMPPDMSRKDLIKSYDDNLGFPTEKMVAKMKESVERINNMKTFVDWYKVLKLKPPSEKELFDGFVKNVEFSIWNDGYNWSFWKTGGGWGEVLRRYKPYTPKEKNAEDDKQAKGKGKAPVKGPSKAKGKFVKQKPMAVSDDEDNDDDMGKKKKRAKEPALKEASSDEEEDEVHPAMAHGRGKGRGVKRAANPANSDIKSDKDGALKDVHMKGRGRGRGKANVIKVEAHSLKNVGGGRGKGGKGGKGGSKAEVVPIQQLKTADRKRGAAQAFGKEVARGGKRKR
;
A
#
# COMPACT_ATOMS: atom_id res chain seq x y z
N MET A 1 76.53 -38.15 0.59
CA MET A 1 75.71 -38.06 -0.64
C MET A 1 74.26 -38.21 -0.23
N SER A 2 73.32 -37.28 -0.37
CA SER A 2 73.34 -35.98 -1.03
C SER A 2 72.14 -35.17 -0.50
N SER A 3 72.42 -33.91 -0.15
CA SER A 3 71.59 -32.74 -0.41
C SER A 3 70.26 -32.47 0.33
N ILE A 4 70.32 -31.37 1.09
CA ILE A 4 69.42 -30.19 1.06
C ILE A 4 68.09 -30.27 1.83
N ILE A 5 68.05 -29.59 2.99
CA ILE A 5 66.83 -29.05 3.61
C ILE A 5 67.14 -27.67 4.21
N LEU A 6 66.17 -26.75 4.09
CA LEU A 6 66.06 -25.37 4.62
C LEU A 6 66.92 -24.33 3.86
N VAL A 7 66.41 -23.12 3.55
CA VAL A 7 66.46 -21.94 4.46
C VAL A 7 65.96 -20.69 3.68
N VAL A 8 65.08 -19.87 4.31
CA VAL A 8 65.10 -18.38 4.38
C VAL A 8 64.51 -17.40 3.32
N LEU A 9 63.65 -16.53 3.87
CA LEU A 9 63.45 -15.05 3.79
C LEU A 9 63.35 -14.26 2.47
N SER A 10 62.41 -13.28 2.55
CA SER A 10 62.45 -11.88 2.11
C SER A 10 62.47 -11.53 0.62
N GLY A 11 61.47 -10.73 0.21
CA GLY A 11 61.47 -10.03 -1.08
C GLY A 11 60.09 -9.47 -1.45
N ILE A 12 59.61 -8.46 -0.72
CA ILE A 12 58.56 -7.56 -1.21
C ILE A 12 59.22 -6.69 -2.29
N VAL A 13 58.83 -6.87 -3.55
CA VAL A 13 58.98 -5.87 -4.61
C VAL A 13 57.58 -5.38 -4.96
N PHE A 14 57.40 -4.07 -4.85
CA PHE A 14 56.19 -3.31 -5.12
C PHE A 14 55.68 -3.56 -6.54
N ALA A 15 54.43 -4.01 -6.67
CA ALA A 15 53.62 -3.69 -7.84
C ALA A 15 52.78 -2.47 -7.47
N SER A 16 53.08 -1.32 -8.09
CA SER A 16 52.40 -0.05 -7.87
C SER A 16 50.89 -0.18 -8.01
N ILE A 17 50.18 0.22 -6.95
CA ILE A 17 48.83 0.73 -7.03
C ILE A 17 48.97 2.08 -7.75
N ALA A 18 48.61 2.15 -9.04
CA ALA A 18 48.50 3.43 -9.74
C ALA A 18 47.38 4.24 -9.06
N GLY A 19 47.79 5.25 -8.32
CA GLY A 19 46.92 6.15 -7.59
C GLY A 19 46.15 7.09 -8.52
N ASP A 20 45.05 7.60 -7.97
CA ASP A 20 44.22 8.68 -8.49
C ASP A 20 45.00 10.00 -8.65
N GLU A 21 45.92 10.10 -9.62
CA GLU A 21 46.57 11.37 -9.97
C GLU A 21 45.94 11.99 -11.22
N VAL A 22 45.44 13.22 -11.07
CA VAL A 22 44.98 14.06 -12.17
C VAL A 22 46.22 14.51 -12.96
N PRO A 23 46.27 14.35 -14.29
CA PRO A 23 47.41 14.77 -15.11
C PRO A 23 47.82 16.22 -14.82
N ILE A 24 49.08 16.44 -14.46
CA ILE A 24 49.61 17.76 -14.13
C ILE A 24 50.05 18.44 -15.43
N CYS A 25 49.48 19.61 -15.72
CA CYS A 25 49.95 20.45 -16.82
C CYS A 25 51.30 21.06 -16.48
N GLU A 26 52.28 20.89 -17.38
CA GLU A 26 53.55 21.61 -17.26
C GLU A 26 53.35 23.14 -17.36
N PRO A 27 54.11 23.95 -16.62
CA PRO A 27 54.01 25.41 -16.67
C PRO A 27 54.20 25.92 -18.11
N GLY A 28 53.20 26.65 -18.64
CA GLY A 28 53.23 27.21 -20.00
C GLY A 28 52.77 26.26 -21.12
N SER A 29 52.42 25.00 -20.80
CA SER A 29 51.91 24.04 -21.79
C SER A 29 50.53 24.46 -22.33
N LYS A 30 50.36 24.32 -23.64
CA LYS A 30 49.08 24.51 -24.35
C LYS A 30 48.42 23.18 -24.76
N GLU A 31 48.93 22.07 -24.23
CA GLU A 31 48.45 20.74 -24.60
C GLU A 31 47.07 20.43 -24.02
N LYS A 32 46.39 19.49 -24.67
CA LYS A 32 45.16 18.87 -24.17
C LYS A 32 45.46 17.44 -23.75
N LEU A 33 45.18 17.12 -22.50
CA LEU A 33 45.44 15.81 -21.91
C LEU A 33 44.11 15.07 -21.66
N PRO A 34 44.04 13.74 -21.87
CA PRO A 34 42.83 12.97 -21.55
C PRO A 34 42.58 12.97 -20.04
N HIS A 35 41.32 13.08 -19.63
CA HIS A 35 40.95 12.97 -18.21
C HIS A 35 41.10 11.52 -17.73
N PRO A 36 41.62 11.24 -16.52
CA PRO A 36 42.01 9.88 -16.11
C PRO A 36 40.84 8.90 -15.92
N ARG A 37 39.59 9.37 -15.82
CA ARG A 37 38.44 8.51 -15.50
C ARG A 37 37.25 8.59 -16.45
N GLU A 38 37.11 9.67 -17.20
CA GLU A 38 35.86 9.97 -17.94
C GLU A 38 36.22 10.35 -19.37
N CYS A 39 35.61 9.65 -20.33
CA CYS A 39 36.00 9.70 -21.73
C CYS A 39 35.64 11.01 -22.43
N GLN A 40 34.55 11.63 -21.98
CA GLN A 40 34.05 12.89 -22.49
C GLN A 40 34.80 14.10 -21.92
N LEU A 41 35.63 13.91 -20.88
CA LEU A 41 36.39 14.96 -20.23
C LEU A 41 37.85 14.99 -20.71
N TYR A 42 38.42 16.19 -20.72
CA TYR A 42 39.84 16.43 -20.97
C TYR A 42 40.36 17.61 -20.14
N ILE A 43 41.68 17.71 -20.01
CA ILE A 43 42.36 18.78 -19.31
C ILE A 43 42.97 19.70 -20.37
N ASP A 44 42.56 20.96 -20.36
CA ASP A 44 43.10 22.00 -21.24
C ASP A 44 44.16 22.81 -20.51
N CYS A 45 45.44 22.53 -20.79
CA CYS A 45 46.55 23.14 -20.07
C CYS A 45 46.69 24.64 -20.33
N ALA A 46 46.20 25.14 -21.46
CA ALA A 46 46.15 26.56 -21.80
C ALA A 46 45.07 27.32 -21.02
N SER A 47 44.09 26.61 -20.45
CA SER A 47 42.96 27.25 -19.79
C SER A 47 43.34 27.88 -18.44
N THR A 48 42.92 29.13 -18.25
CA THR A 48 43.07 29.88 -17.00
C THR A 48 41.77 30.02 -16.21
N THR A 49 40.65 29.56 -16.78
CA THR A 49 39.30 29.73 -16.22
C THR A 49 38.71 28.41 -15.78
N LYS A 50 38.24 28.35 -14.53
CA LYS A 50 37.48 27.21 -14.01
C LYS A 50 36.03 27.30 -14.48
N VAL A 51 35.52 26.22 -15.04
CA VAL A 51 34.08 26.07 -15.32
C VAL A 51 33.39 25.62 -14.02
N PRO A 52 32.41 26.38 -13.48
CA PRO A 52 31.87 26.13 -12.13
C PRO A 52 31.32 24.72 -11.89
N TRP A 53 30.73 24.09 -12.92
CA TRP A 53 30.07 22.78 -12.82
C TRP A 53 30.96 21.59 -13.20
N LEU A 54 32.21 21.80 -13.62
CA LEU A 54 33.14 20.72 -13.96
C LEU A 54 34.14 20.43 -12.82
N PRO A 55 34.56 19.15 -12.66
CA PRO A 55 35.55 18.78 -11.67
C PRO A 55 36.95 19.19 -12.11
N GLY A 56 37.54 20.20 -11.45
CA GLY A 56 38.92 20.64 -11.68
C GLY A 56 39.04 21.98 -12.42
N ALA A 57 40.10 22.75 -12.13
CA ALA A 57 40.24 24.12 -12.63
C ALA A 57 40.47 24.20 -14.15
N LYS A 58 41.15 23.20 -14.74
CA LYS A 58 41.50 23.14 -16.17
C LYS A 58 40.69 22.12 -16.96
N THR A 59 39.70 21.50 -16.34
CA THR A 59 38.89 20.46 -16.97
C THR A 59 37.90 21.08 -17.97
N ARG A 60 37.70 20.39 -19.07
CA ARG A 60 36.76 20.69 -20.14
C ARG A 60 36.04 19.42 -20.58
N GLU A 61 34.88 19.59 -21.18
CA GLU A 61 34.02 18.51 -21.65
C GLU A 61 33.80 18.66 -23.16
N CYS A 62 33.86 17.57 -23.90
CA CYS A 62 33.49 17.55 -25.31
C CYS A 62 31.97 17.75 -25.45
N GLU A 63 31.55 18.43 -26.51
CA GLU A 63 30.12 18.56 -26.82
C GLU A 63 29.51 17.19 -27.13
N TYR A 64 28.34 16.90 -26.58
CA TYR A 64 27.64 15.65 -26.88
C TYR A 64 27.24 15.59 -28.37
N PRO A 65 27.41 14.45 -29.09
CA PRO A 65 27.80 13.12 -28.61
C PRO A 65 29.32 12.81 -28.71
N LEU A 66 30.18 13.82 -28.89
CA LEU A 66 31.62 13.65 -29.06
C LEU A 66 32.32 13.18 -27.77
N LEU A 67 33.49 12.55 -27.96
CA LEU A 67 34.35 12.07 -26.88
C LEU A 67 35.80 12.50 -27.13
N PHE A 68 36.61 12.59 -26.07
CA PHE A 68 37.99 13.01 -26.17
C PHE A 68 38.92 11.82 -26.44
N ASP A 69 39.53 11.78 -27.62
CA ASP A 69 40.41 10.69 -28.04
C ASP A 69 41.80 10.80 -27.42
N GLU A 70 42.29 9.69 -26.87
CA GLU A 70 43.56 9.62 -26.15
C GLU A 70 44.79 9.78 -27.07
N TRP A 71 44.67 9.38 -28.34
CA TRP A 71 45.79 9.34 -29.28
C TRP A 71 45.94 10.65 -30.04
N THR A 72 44.83 11.15 -30.57
CA THR A 72 44.76 12.36 -31.39
C THR A 72 44.63 13.63 -30.56
N ARG A 73 44.27 13.53 -29.28
CA ARG A 73 44.08 14.66 -28.34
C ARG A 73 43.02 15.66 -28.80
N LEU A 74 41.99 15.18 -29.48
CA LEU A 74 40.87 15.95 -30.01
C LEU A 74 39.52 15.35 -29.57
N CYS A 75 38.50 16.21 -29.47
CA CYS A 75 37.11 15.75 -29.39
C CYS A 75 36.70 15.24 -30.77
N GLN A 76 36.33 13.97 -30.86
CA GLN A 76 35.97 13.31 -32.11
C GLN A 76 34.66 12.54 -31.95
N ASP A 77 34.14 12.07 -33.08
CA ASP A 77 32.94 11.24 -33.11
C ASP A 77 33.13 9.97 -32.27
N PHE A 78 32.14 9.65 -31.45
CA PHE A 78 32.23 8.53 -30.50
C PHE A 78 32.51 7.17 -31.17
N ARG A 79 32.23 7.03 -32.47
CA ARG A 79 32.48 5.82 -33.25
C ARG A 79 33.96 5.56 -33.53
N THR A 80 34.80 6.59 -33.47
CA THR A 80 36.23 6.50 -33.83
C THR A 80 37.17 6.76 -32.66
N VAL A 81 36.64 7.04 -31.46
CA VAL A 81 37.41 7.48 -30.29
C VAL A 81 37.98 6.31 -29.48
N HIS A 82 39.26 6.41 -29.12
CA HIS A 82 39.98 5.51 -28.23
C HIS A 82 39.89 6.00 -26.79
N CYS A 83 39.01 5.33 -26.04
CA CYS A 83 38.70 5.69 -24.67
C CYS A 83 39.65 5.08 -23.61
N GLY A 84 40.34 3.97 -23.96
CA GLY A 84 41.17 3.23 -23.02
C GLY A 84 40.35 2.63 -21.86
N SER A 85 40.81 2.81 -20.62
CA SER A 85 40.13 2.35 -19.40
C SER A 85 39.13 3.36 -18.81
N ARG A 86 38.92 4.50 -19.48
CA ARG A 86 38.04 5.57 -19.01
C ARG A 86 36.57 5.18 -19.15
N SER A 87 35.73 5.66 -18.24
CA SER A 87 34.29 5.41 -18.27
C SER A 87 33.60 6.18 -19.40
N LEU A 88 32.73 5.48 -20.12
CA LEU A 88 31.96 6.01 -21.24
C LEU A 88 30.58 6.48 -20.76
N LYS A 89 30.28 7.77 -20.88
CA LYS A 89 28.93 8.31 -20.65
C LYS A 89 28.14 8.27 -21.94
N VAL A 90 27.12 7.41 -22.01
CA VAL A 90 26.33 7.15 -23.21
C VAL A 90 25.10 8.09 -23.28
N ASN A 91 24.48 8.34 -22.13
CA ASN A 91 23.36 9.27 -22.02
C ASN A 91 23.87 10.73 -22.06
N ALA A 92 23.20 11.59 -22.84
CA ALA A 92 23.53 13.01 -22.92
C ALA A 92 23.42 13.74 -21.57
N CYS A 93 22.51 13.30 -20.71
CA CYS A 93 22.27 13.93 -19.41
C CYS A 93 23.33 13.60 -18.35
N ASP A 94 24.21 12.65 -18.65
CA ASP A 94 25.42 12.41 -17.87
C ASP A 94 26.53 13.41 -18.17
N TYR A 95 26.43 14.20 -19.25
CA TYR A 95 27.38 15.28 -19.54
C TYR A 95 27.08 16.46 -18.63
N TYR A 96 28.10 16.96 -17.94
CA TYR A 96 27.93 18.03 -16.96
C TYR A 96 27.40 19.32 -17.60
N GLY A 97 27.76 19.62 -18.84
CA GLY A 97 27.24 20.75 -19.61
C GLY A 97 25.75 20.66 -19.94
N ASN A 98 25.18 19.45 -19.95
CA ASN A 98 23.74 19.22 -20.19
C ASN A 98 22.94 19.13 -18.89
N GLN A 99 23.61 19.02 -17.74
CA GLN A 99 22.96 19.01 -16.43
C GLN A 99 22.45 20.39 -16.08
N CYS A 100 21.15 20.49 -15.79
CA CYS A 100 20.56 21.76 -15.42
C CYS A 100 20.24 21.85 -13.93
N ASN A 101 20.85 22.82 -13.26
CA ASN A 101 20.79 23.00 -11.80
C ASN A 101 19.98 24.24 -11.35
N GLY A 102 19.21 24.86 -12.25
CA GLY A 102 18.42 26.07 -11.98
C GLY A 102 16.90 25.79 -11.84
N PRO A 103 16.16 26.62 -11.07
CA PRO A 103 14.74 26.38 -10.73
C PRO A 103 13.75 26.49 -11.90
N ASN A 104 14.16 27.07 -13.03
CA ASN A 104 13.33 27.25 -14.24
C ASN A 104 13.88 26.53 -15.47
N CYS A 105 14.71 25.51 -15.27
CA CYS A 105 15.35 24.84 -16.39
C CYS A 105 14.60 23.61 -16.88
N ARG A 106 14.52 23.44 -18.20
CA ARG A 106 13.96 22.25 -18.83
C ARG A 106 14.84 21.03 -18.49
N PRO A 107 14.28 19.93 -17.95
CA PRO A 107 15.06 18.72 -17.66
C PRO A 107 15.76 18.20 -18.92
N CYS A 108 17.01 17.76 -18.77
CA CYS A 108 17.86 17.37 -19.89
C CYS A 108 17.22 16.30 -20.78
N ASP A 109 16.54 15.32 -20.19
CA ASP A 109 15.92 14.22 -20.94
C ASP A 109 14.89 14.74 -21.96
N PHE A 110 14.22 15.88 -21.70
CA PHE A 110 13.28 16.46 -22.67
C PHE A 110 13.96 17.02 -23.93
N THR A 111 15.23 17.37 -23.85
CA THR A 111 16.05 17.87 -24.96
C THR A 111 16.81 16.73 -25.62
N TYR A 112 17.28 15.76 -24.82
CA TYR A 112 18.04 14.61 -25.26
C TYR A 112 17.37 13.31 -24.78
N PRO A 113 16.45 12.74 -25.57
CA PRO A 113 15.83 11.46 -25.25
C PRO A 113 16.84 10.34 -25.01
N SER A 114 16.65 9.57 -23.94
CA SER A 114 17.56 8.46 -23.65
C SER A 114 17.42 7.35 -24.70
N CYS A 115 18.54 7.02 -25.33
CA CYS A 115 18.73 5.87 -26.21
C CYS A 115 19.38 4.68 -25.48
N GLU A 116 19.61 4.78 -24.17
CA GLU A 116 20.27 3.73 -23.40
C GLU A 116 19.40 2.46 -23.39
N GLY A 117 19.97 1.34 -23.86
CA GLY A 117 19.25 0.07 -24.00
C GLY A 117 18.26 0.00 -25.18
N ARG A 118 18.20 1.02 -26.05
CA ARG A 118 17.41 1.02 -27.28
C ARG A 118 18.25 0.52 -28.47
N PRO A 119 17.63 -0.12 -29.49
CA PRO A 119 18.33 -0.49 -30.70
C PRO A 119 18.71 0.74 -31.54
N ASP A 120 19.75 0.59 -32.36
CA ASP A 120 20.17 1.63 -33.30
C ASP A 120 19.08 1.92 -34.35
N GLY A 121 19.00 3.17 -34.80
CA GLY A 121 17.96 3.65 -35.70
C GLY A 121 16.87 4.45 -35.00
N ARG A 122 15.68 4.49 -35.60
CA ARG A 122 14.57 5.35 -35.14
C ARG A 122 13.87 4.73 -33.93
N ASN A 123 13.65 5.55 -32.91
CA ASN A 123 13.07 5.15 -31.64
C ASN A 123 11.98 6.11 -31.21
N ALA A 124 10.96 5.59 -30.52
CA ALA A 124 9.88 6.43 -30.02
C ALA A 124 10.37 7.33 -28.87
N ILE A 125 9.95 8.59 -28.90
CA ILE A 125 10.13 9.53 -27.78
C ILE A 125 8.94 9.38 -26.83
N GLU A 126 9.20 8.98 -25.58
CA GLU A 126 8.17 8.54 -24.63
C GLU A 126 7.10 9.61 -24.33
N TRP A 127 7.49 10.89 -24.26
CA TRP A 127 6.58 12.01 -24.04
C TRP A 127 6.00 12.61 -25.33
N LYS A 128 6.39 12.10 -26.51
CA LYS A 128 5.85 12.49 -27.83
C LYS A 128 5.23 11.29 -28.57
N LEU A 129 4.71 10.30 -27.83
CA LEU A 129 3.97 9.19 -28.41
C LEU A 129 2.76 9.71 -29.21
N ASN A 130 2.45 9.07 -30.34
CA ASN A 130 1.43 9.51 -31.30
C ASN A 130 1.71 10.88 -31.94
N SER A 131 2.98 11.24 -32.07
CA SER A 131 3.43 12.40 -32.85
C SER A 131 4.24 11.93 -34.08
N PRO A 132 4.51 12.81 -35.05
CA PRO A 132 5.43 12.51 -36.14
C PRO A 132 6.90 12.44 -35.67
N MET A 133 7.21 12.76 -34.42
CA MET A 133 8.58 12.90 -33.94
C MET A 133 9.16 11.57 -33.45
N TYR A 134 10.44 11.32 -33.72
CA TYR A 134 11.20 10.16 -33.25
C TYR A 134 12.63 10.55 -32.89
N ALA A 135 13.28 9.76 -32.05
CA ALA A 135 14.70 9.88 -31.71
C ALA A 135 15.53 8.97 -32.62
N VAL A 136 16.67 9.45 -33.12
CA VAL A 136 17.65 8.60 -33.81
C VAL A 136 18.69 8.17 -32.79
N CYS A 137 18.80 6.84 -32.59
CA CYS A 137 19.76 6.24 -31.67
C CYS A 137 20.91 5.59 -32.44
N ASP A 138 22.15 5.70 -31.94
CA ASP A 138 23.32 4.99 -32.44
C ASP A 138 24.22 4.61 -31.26
N SER A 139 24.49 3.32 -31.09
CA SER A 139 25.28 2.74 -30.01
C SER A 139 24.80 3.17 -28.61
N GLY A 140 23.48 3.25 -28.45
CA GLY A 140 22.81 3.70 -27.22
C GLY A 140 22.81 5.21 -26.99
N ARG A 141 23.40 6.02 -27.89
CA ARG A 141 23.43 7.48 -27.82
C ARG A 141 22.31 8.10 -28.65
N PHE A 142 21.78 9.22 -28.19
CA PHE A 142 20.88 10.05 -28.98
C PHE A 142 21.70 10.88 -29.97
N ILE A 143 21.30 10.84 -31.24
CA ILE A 143 21.99 11.58 -32.31
C ILE A 143 21.20 12.85 -32.65
N GLU A 144 19.93 12.67 -32.98
CA GLU A 144 19.05 13.78 -33.37
C GLU A 144 17.57 13.42 -33.22
N GLU A 145 16.72 14.44 -33.21
CA GLU A 145 15.27 14.30 -33.31
C GLU A 145 14.86 14.38 -34.79
N GLY A 146 14.21 13.33 -35.29
CA GLY A 146 13.65 13.29 -36.63
C GLY A 146 12.13 13.46 -36.65
N LYS A 147 11.59 13.79 -37.83
CA LYS A 147 10.16 13.92 -38.09
C LYS A 147 9.75 13.04 -39.26
N CYS A 148 8.68 12.27 -39.09
CA CYS A 148 8.07 11.49 -40.15
C CYS A 148 7.62 12.38 -41.32
N PRO A 149 7.80 11.94 -42.58
CA PRO A 149 7.38 12.71 -43.74
C PRO A 149 5.86 12.87 -43.76
N ALA A 150 5.37 13.90 -44.46
CA ALA A 150 3.95 14.01 -44.75
C ALA A 150 3.56 13.05 -45.87
N ASP A 151 2.31 12.59 -45.89
CA ASP A 151 1.77 11.84 -47.00
C ASP A 151 1.57 12.71 -48.25
N THR A 152 1.12 12.10 -49.36
CA THR A 152 0.87 12.79 -50.64
C THR A 152 -0.23 13.85 -50.56
N SER A 153 -1.00 13.91 -49.46
CA SER A 153 -2.04 14.90 -49.19
C SER A 153 -1.59 15.98 -48.20
N GLY A 154 -0.33 15.97 -47.77
CA GLY A 154 0.24 16.94 -46.84
C GLY A 154 -0.05 16.66 -45.36
N VAL A 155 -0.62 15.50 -45.01
CA VAL A 155 -0.90 15.11 -43.62
C VAL A 155 0.35 14.48 -42.99
N PRO A 156 0.81 14.93 -41.81
CA PRO A 156 1.99 14.35 -41.15
C PRO A 156 1.75 12.88 -40.76
N LEU A 157 2.61 11.98 -41.21
CA LEU A 157 2.59 10.57 -40.76
C LEU A 157 3.04 10.49 -39.31
N LEU A 158 2.47 9.57 -38.52
CA LEU A 158 2.86 9.35 -37.13
C LEU A 158 3.95 8.29 -37.02
N PHE A 159 4.84 8.41 -36.04
CA PHE A 159 5.87 7.39 -35.78
C PHE A 159 5.28 6.20 -35.01
N ASN A 160 5.49 4.97 -35.50
CA ASN A 160 5.01 3.74 -34.85
C ASN A 160 5.98 3.26 -33.77
N PRO A 161 5.62 3.27 -32.47
CA PRO A 161 6.49 2.80 -31.40
C PRO A 161 6.68 1.27 -31.38
N ALA A 162 5.79 0.50 -32.03
CA ALA A 162 5.86 -0.97 -32.05
C ALA A 162 6.69 -1.53 -33.21
N SER A 163 6.97 -0.71 -34.22
CA SER A 163 7.71 -1.09 -35.42
C SER A 163 8.69 0.04 -35.68
N LEU A 164 9.87 -0.04 -35.05
CA LEU A 164 10.90 0.99 -34.87
C LEU A 164 11.52 1.59 -36.17
N ASP A 165 10.78 1.62 -37.27
CA ASP A 165 11.16 2.30 -38.52
C ASP A 165 9.97 2.65 -39.44
N VAL A 166 8.73 2.66 -38.92
CA VAL A 166 7.53 2.86 -39.76
C VAL A 166 6.78 4.13 -39.38
N CYS A 167 6.72 5.07 -40.32
CA CYS A 167 5.79 6.19 -40.30
C CYS A 167 4.46 5.74 -40.94
N TYR A 168 3.32 6.00 -40.28
CA TYR A 168 2.01 5.50 -40.73
C TYR A 168 0.95 6.61 -40.79
N THR A 169 -0.03 6.47 -41.70
CA THR A 169 -1.22 7.33 -41.74
C THR A 169 -2.22 6.85 -40.69
N THR A 170 -3.05 7.76 -40.18
CA THR A 170 -4.18 7.44 -39.28
C THR A 170 -5.26 6.56 -39.96
N LEU A 171 -5.11 6.23 -41.25
CA LEU A 171 -6.07 5.48 -42.06
C LEU A 171 -5.37 4.41 -42.92
N ARG A 172 -4.95 3.29 -42.32
CA ARG A 172 -5.28 1.91 -42.77
C ARG A 172 -4.49 0.83 -42.04
N ASN A 173 -5.27 -0.13 -41.53
CA ASN A 173 -5.00 -1.55 -41.33
C ASN A 173 -4.12 -2.00 -40.15
N ASN A 174 -4.84 -2.16 -39.02
CA ASN A 174 -4.96 -3.46 -38.35
C ASN A 174 -4.84 -4.64 -39.33
N ARG A 175 -3.63 -5.15 -39.51
CA ARG A 175 -3.35 -6.55 -39.88
C ARG A 175 -1.88 -6.80 -39.63
N LEU A 176 -1.55 -7.14 -38.38
CA LEU A 176 -0.61 -8.17 -37.95
C LEU A 176 -0.50 -8.11 -36.41
N SER A 177 -0.60 -9.29 -35.76
CA SER A 177 -0.67 -9.54 -34.29
C SER A 177 -2.08 -9.51 -33.65
N PHE A 178 -2.93 -10.46 -34.04
CA PHE A 178 -4.31 -10.65 -33.52
C PHE A 178 -4.44 -10.82 -31.98
N GLY A 179 -3.35 -11.02 -31.23
CA GLY A 179 -3.39 -11.22 -29.78
C GLY A 179 -3.24 -9.95 -28.93
N ALA A 180 -2.42 -8.97 -29.37
CA ALA A 180 -2.12 -7.77 -28.59
C ALA A 180 -3.10 -6.62 -28.88
N THR A 181 -3.59 -6.51 -30.12
CA THR A 181 -4.57 -5.47 -30.53
C THR A 181 -5.91 -5.62 -29.82
N MET A 182 -6.42 -6.86 -29.67
CA MET A 182 -7.68 -7.08 -28.94
C MET A 182 -7.59 -6.70 -27.45
N ALA A 183 -6.43 -6.85 -26.82
CA ALA A 183 -6.23 -6.46 -25.42
C ALA A 183 -6.21 -4.94 -25.25
N VAL A 184 -5.54 -4.21 -26.14
CA VAL A 184 -5.51 -2.73 -26.15
C VAL A 184 -6.90 -2.16 -26.46
N ASP A 185 -7.63 -2.74 -27.42
CA ASP A 185 -8.99 -2.34 -27.76
C ASP A 185 -9.98 -2.59 -26.61
N ASN A 186 -9.84 -3.70 -25.88
CA ASN A 186 -10.75 -4.02 -24.78
C ASN A 186 -10.53 -3.14 -23.54
N VAL A 187 -9.27 -2.77 -23.24
CA VAL A 187 -8.96 -1.83 -22.16
C VAL A 187 -9.53 -0.44 -22.47
N ARG A 188 -9.32 0.06 -23.69
CA ARG A 188 -9.90 1.34 -24.12
C ARG A 188 -11.43 1.31 -24.11
N LYS A 189 -12.04 0.20 -24.53
CA LYS A 189 -13.51 0.01 -24.47
C LYS A 189 -14.04 0.05 -23.03
N ASN A 190 -13.33 -0.58 -22.09
CA ASN A 190 -13.70 -0.54 -20.67
C ASN A 190 -13.56 0.87 -20.09
N ALA A 191 -12.52 1.61 -20.48
CA ALA A 191 -12.36 3.02 -20.13
C ALA A 191 -13.55 3.86 -20.65
N MET A 192 -13.95 3.70 -21.91
CA MET A 192 -15.11 4.41 -22.47
C MET A 192 -16.42 4.09 -21.74
N LYS A 193 -16.66 2.82 -21.38
CA LYS A 193 -17.84 2.43 -20.58
C LYS A 193 -17.82 3.11 -19.21
N ARG A 194 -16.66 3.15 -18.55
CA ARG A 194 -16.48 3.82 -17.27
C ARG A 194 -16.71 5.33 -17.38
N LEU A 195 -16.19 5.98 -18.41
CA LEU A 195 -16.40 7.41 -18.67
C LEU A 195 -17.87 7.74 -18.95
N ALA A 196 -18.59 6.86 -19.66
CA ALA A 196 -20.04 7.01 -19.85
C ALA A 196 -20.82 6.89 -18.52
N GLN A 197 -20.34 6.06 -17.59
CA GLN A 197 -20.92 5.95 -16.26
C GLN A 197 -20.66 7.21 -15.42
N ASP A 198 -19.46 7.80 -15.50
CA ASP A 198 -19.12 9.06 -14.84
C ASP A 198 -19.92 10.25 -15.42
N LEU A 199 -20.16 10.28 -16.73
CA LEU A 199 -21.02 11.29 -17.36
C LEU A 199 -22.46 11.20 -16.83
N LYS A 200 -23.00 9.99 -16.77
CA LYS A 200 -24.34 9.72 -16.23
C LYS A 200 -24.45 10.11 -14.75
N GLU A 201 -23.40 9.88 -13.95
CA GLU A 201 -23.35 10.30 -12.55
C GLU A 201 -23.49 11.82 -12.43
N LEU A 202 -22.72 12.59 -13.21
CA LEU A 202 -22.77 14.05 -13.21
C LEU A 202 -24.12 14.61 -13.68
N GLU A 203 -24.75 14.00 -14.69
CA GLU A 203 -26.08 14.37 -15.15
C GLU A 203 -27.16 14.11 -14.09
N GLN A 204 -27.00 13.06 -13.29
CA GLN A 204 -27.95 12.69 -12.24
C GLN A 204 -27.77 13.50 -10.95
N GLN A 205 -26.53 13.88 -10.64
CA GLN A 205 -26.14 14.59 -9.43
C GLN A 205 -25.27 15.80 -9.78
N PRO A 206 -25.83 16.84 -10.44
CA PRO A 206 -25.08 18.03 -10.75
C PRO A 206 -24.66 18.75 -9.47
N GLU A 207 -23.41 19.18 -9.43
CA GLU A 207 -22.85 19.94 -8.31
C GLU A 207 -22.97 21.45 -8.58
N GLU A 208 -23.27 22.21 -7.53
CA GLU A 208 -23.39 23.66 -7.64
C GLU A 208 -22.04 24.29 -8.02
N ASN A 209 -22.07 25.32 -8.87
CA ASN A 209 -20.88 26.07 -9.28
C ASN A 209 -19.81 25.24 -10.01
N VAL A 210 -20.12 24.01 -10.42
CA VAL A 210 -19.22 23.17 -11.21
C VAL A 210 -19.96 22.52 -12.38
N SER A 211 -19.28 22.38 -13.51
CA SER A 211 -19.79 21.64 -14.66
C SER A 211 -18.64 20.92 -15.36
N ALA A 212 -18.87 19.74 -15.91
CA ALA A 212 -17.89 19.01 -16.70
C ALA A 212 -18.58 18.24 -17.83
N ALA A 213 -17.93 18.18 -18.99
CA ALA A 213 -18.39 17.38 -20.13
C ALA A 213 -17.21 16.96 -21.01
N PRO A 214 -17.28 15.80 -21.67
CA PRO A 214 -16.33 15.43 -22.71
C PRO A 214 -16.43 16.37 -23.92
N LEU A 215 -15.34 16.48 -24.68
CA LEU A 215 -15.43 17.03 -26.04
C LEU A 215 -16.23 16.10 -26.95
N GLU A 216 -16.98 16.67 -27.89
CA GLU A 216 -17.81 15.89 -28.83
C GLU A 216 -16.98 14.87 -29.63
N GLU A 217 -15.77 15.25 -30.03
CA GLU A 217 -14.88 14.40 -30.83
C GLU A 217 -13.97 13.49 -29.98
N ASN A 218 -13.84 13.73 -28.67
CA ASN A 218 -12.90 13.01 -27.81
C ASN A 218 -13.39 12.81 -26.37
N MET A 219 -13.93 11.61 -26.09
CA MET A 219 -14.37 11.19 -24.76
C MET A 219 -13.26 11.15 -23.69
N PHE A 220 -11.98 11.17 -24.08
CA PHE A 220 -10.83 11.15 -23.16
C PHE A 220 -10.27 12.55 -22.86
N GLU A 221 -10.92 13.60 -23.36
CA GLU A 221 -10.61 14.99 -23.00
C GLU A 221 -11.90 15.65 -22.51
N TRP A 222 -11.90 16.06 -21.24
CA TRP A 222 -13.07 16.66 -20.59
C TRP A 222 -12.77 18.09 -20.21
N HIS A 223 -13.72 18.97 -20.53
CA HIS A 223 -13.63 20.38 -20.21
C HIS A 223 -14.53 20.65 -19.01
N CYS A 224 -13.99 21.32 -18.00
CA CYS A 224 -14.66 21.58 -16.73
C CYS A 224 -14.64 23.07 -16.42
N ASN A 225 -15.68 23.57 -15.75
CA ASN A 225 -15.74 24.92 -15.21
C ASN A 225 -16.00 24.88 -13.72
N PHE A 226 -15.32 25.74 -12.98
CA PHE A 226 -15.49 25.94 -11.55
C PHE A 226 -15.72 27.44 -11.31
N ARG A 227 -16.84 27.79 -10.69
CA ARG A 227 -17.09 29.15 -10.24
C ARG A 227 -16.69 29.28 -8.78
N HIS A 228 -15.80 30.22 -8.51
CA HIS A 228 -15.41 30.63 -7.17
C HIS A 228 -15.48 32.16 -7.14
N ASP A 229 -16.35 32.71 -6.31
CA ASP A 229 -16.77 34.11 -6.34
C ASP A 229 -17.23 34.56 -7.74
N ASP A 230 -16.61 35.60 -8.30
CA ASP A 230 -16.91 36.11 -9.64
C ASP A 230 -15.95 35.58 -10.72
N ILE A 231 -15.08 34.61 -10.38
CA ILE A 231 -14.11 33.99 -11.28
C ILE A 231 -14.63 32.64 -11.77
N ILE A 232 -14.48 32.39 -13.08
CA ILE A 232 -14.70 31.07 -13.68
C ILE A 232 -13.36 30.48 -14.08
N TYR A 233 -12.96 29.41 -13.40
CA TYR A 233 -11.76 28.63 -13.73
C TYR A 233 -12.13 27.54 -14.73
N HIS A 234 -11.46 27.53 -15.88
CA HIS A 234 -11.60 26.47 -16.88
C HIS A 234 -10.48 25.45 -16.72
N LEU A 235 -10.83 24.16 -16.65
CA LEU A 235 -9.91 23.04 -16.44
C LEU A 235 -10.10 22.01 -17.54
N ILE A 236 -9.01 21.52 -18.12
CA ILE A 236 -9.02 20.42 -19.07
C ILE A 236 -8.50 19.16 -18.37
N LEU A 237 -9.29 18.10 -18.35
CA LEU A 237 -8.91 16.78 -17.87
C LEU A 237 -8.53 15.89 -19.05
N TYR A 238 -7.35 15.28 -18.98
CA TYR A 238 -6.86 14.29 -19.94
C TYR A 238 -6.90 12.90 -19.30
N LEU A 239 -7.76 12.04 -19.83
CA LEU A 239 -8.01 10.71 -19.28
C LEU A 239 -7.19 9.66 -20.03
N PRO A 240 -6.47 8.76 -19.33
CA PRO A 240 -5.65 7.74 -19.98
C PRO A 240 -6.52 6.67 -20.63
N ASN A 241 -5.97 5.97 -21.63
CA ASN A 241 -6.66 4.83 -22.26
C ASN A 241 -6.95 3.68 -21.28
N LYS A 242 -6.22 3.61 -20.16
CA LYS A 242 -6.42 2.64 -19.09
C LYS A 242 -7.27 3.17 -17.93
N TYR A 243 -7.93 4.31 -18.09
CA TYR A 243 -8.86 4.81 -17.08
C TYR A 243 -9.89 3.72 -16.72
N PRO A 244 -10.19 3.48 -15.42
CA PRO A 244 -9.79 4.25 -14.24
C PRO A 244 -8.53 3.72 -13.52
N TYR A 245 -7.83 2.73 -14.08
CA TYR A 245 -6.68 2.09 -13.42
C TYR A 245 -5.48 3.03 -13.30
N GLU A 246 -5.37 4.01 -14.19
CA GLU A 246 -4.37 5.06 -14.18
C GLU A 246 -5.03 6.43 -13.93
N SER A 247 -4.30 7.31 -13.26
CA SER A 247 -4.74 8.66 -12.90
C SER A 247 -4.86 9.57 -14.13
N PRO A 248 -5.85 10.47 -14.17
CA PRO A 248 -5.90 11.52 -15.19
C PRO A 248 -4.84 12.61 -14.96
N SER A 249 -4.60 13.40 -15.99
CA SER A 249 -3.85 14.66 -15.93
C SER A 249 -4.82 15.84 -16.02
N ALA A 250 -4.47 16.98 -15.43
CA ALA A 250 -5.34 18.16 -15.42
C ALA A 250 -4.57 19.46 -15.67
N GLU A 251 -5.16 20.36 -16.45
CA GLU A 251 -4.57 21.65 -16.80
C GLU A 251 -5.58 22.79 -16.65
N PHE A 252 -5.24 23.78 -15.82
CA PHE A 252 -6.01 25.03 -15.73
C PHE A 252 -5.68 25.94 -16.91
N VAL A 253 -6.69 26.52 -17.54
CA VAL A 253 -6.56 27.40 -18.69
C VAL A 253 -7.37 28.70 -18.47
N PRO A 254 -6.84 29.87 -18.88
CA PRO A 254 -5.53 30.08 -19.51
C PRO A 254 -4.37 29.90 -18.53
N ALA A 255 -3.17 29.68 -19.05
CA ALA A 255 -1.97 29.55 -18.23
C ALA A 255 -1.70 30.83 -17.41
N GLY A 256 -1.09 30.66 -16.23
CA GLY A 256 -0.64 31.78 -15.40
C GLY A 256 -1.66 32.30 -14.38
N PHE A 257 -2.69 31.52 -14.06
CA PHE A 257 -3.50 31.77 -12.87
C PHE A 257 -2.62 31.65 -11.61
N ARG A 258 -2.90 32.48 -10.61
CA ARG A 258 -2.13 32.57 -9.36
C ARG A 258 -2.90 31.90 -8.22
N TYR A 259 -2.20 31.23 -7.33
CA TYR A 259 -2.77 30.62 -6.13
C TYR A 259 -1.71 30.51 -5.05
N ASN A 260 -2.14 30.46 -3.79
CA ASN A 260 -1.22 30.16 -2.70
C ASN A 260 -1.16 28.63 -2.56
N SER A 261 -0.02 28.08 -2.15
CA SER A 261 0.20 26.64 -1.94
C SER A 261 0.50 25.79 -3.17
N GLY A 262 1.77 25.52 -3.43
CA GLY A 262 2.21 24.39 -4.26
C GLY A 262 2.94 24.76 -5.55
N ALA A 263 3.54 23.74 -6.18
CA ALA A 263 4.28 23.89 -7.42
C ALA A 263 3.33 23.79 -8.64
N THR A 264 3.70 24.51 -9.70
CA THR A 264 3.06 24.42 -11.02
C THR A 264 4.03 23.89 -12.06
N MET A 265 3.49 23.26 -13.09
CA MET A 265 4.24 22.91 -14.31
C MET A 265 3.50 23.40 -15.55
N PRO A 266 4.21 23.76 -16.63
CA PRO A 266 3.58 24.02 -17.91
C PRO A 266 2.92 22.74 -18.44
N GLY A 267 1.68 22.86 -18.87
CA GLY A 267 0.93 21.83 -19.56
C GLY A 267 1.00 21.97 -21.08
N LYS A 268 0.23 21.15 -21.80
CA LYS A 268 0.05 21.23 -23.25
C LYS A 268 -0.67 22.52 -23.66
N LYS A 269 -1.69 22.91 -22.92
CA LYS A 269 -2.55 24.08 -23.17
C LYS A 269 -2.55 25.06 -21.99
N GLY A 270 -2.29 24.58 -20.78
CA GLY A 270 -2.48 25.36 -19.56
C GLY A 270 -1.39 25.18 -18.51
N THR A 271 -1.80 25.31 -17.25
CA THR A 271 -0.95 25.13 -16.07
C THR A 271 -1.40 23.90 -15.30
N LYS A 272 -0.47 22.97 -15.09
CA LYS A 272 -0.63 21.81 -14.21
C LYS A 272 -0.34 22.21 -12.78
N VAL A 273 -1.18 21.75 -11.85
CA VAL A 273 -1.08 22.06 -10.42
C VAL A 273 -0.72 20.79 -9.66
N CYS A 274 0.13 20.92 -8.64
CA CYS A 274 0.48 19.82 -7.75
C CYS A 274 -0.72 19.40 -6.89
N LEU A 275 -1.46 18.40 -7.39
CA LEU A 275 -2.55 17.72 -6.68
C LEU A 275 -2.33 16.21 -6.76
N ASN A 276 -2.34 15.54 -5.62
CA ASN A 276 -2.00 14.12 -5.49
C ASN A 276 -2.94 13.16 -6.24
N ILE A 277 -4.15 13.60 -6.58
CA ILE A 277 -5.11 12.82 -7.37
C ILE A 277 -4.77 12.77 -8.86
N PHE A 278 -3.90 13.65 -9.36
CA PHE A 278 -3.49 13.71 -10.75
C PHE A 278 -2.11 13.10 -10.98
N ALA A 279 -1.89 12.59 -12.19
CA ALA A 279 -0.62 11.98 -12.59
C ALA A 279 0.54 12.99 -12.70
N ASP A 280 0.21 14.28 -12.79
CA ASP A 280 1.12 15.35 -13.23
C ASP A 280 2.39 15.50 -12.40
N PHE A 281 2.32 15.22 -11.10
CA PHE A 281 3.43 15.36 -10.16
C PHE A 281 3.87 14.01 -9.55
N ALA A 282 3.34 12.89 -10.03
CA ALA A 282 3.60 11.57 -9.44
C ALA A 282 5.08 11.13 -9.52
N LEU A 283 5.83 11.63 -10.52
CA LEU A 283 7.27 11.37 -10.66
C LEU A 283 8.13 12.23 -9.72
N ILE A 284 7.60 13.36 -9.26
CA ILE A 284 8.26 14.25 -8.30
C ILE A 284 7.97 13.73 -6.88
N HIS A 285 6.70 13.47 -6.60
CA HIS A 285 6.23 12.98 -5.31
C HIS A 285 6.11 11.45 -5.28
N THR A 286 7.26 10.78 -5.38
CA THR A 286 7.33 9.31 -5.33
C THR A 286 6.76 8.73 -4.03
N GLU A 287 6.75 9.51 -2.95
CA GLU A 287 6.18 9.13 -1.65
C GLU A 287 4.67 8.88 -1.70
N TRP A 288 3.93 9.46 -2.66
CA TRP A 288 2.48 9.24 -2.79
C TRP A 288 2.13 7.82 -3.23
N LYS A 289 3.08 7.09 -3.82
CA LYS A 289 2.88 5.70 -4.24
C LYS A 289 2.70 4.77 -3.06
N ASP A 290 3.44 5.00 -1.98
CA ASP A 290 3.53 4.08 -0.84
C ASP A 290 2.63 4.52 0.34
N GLN A 291 1.97 5.67 0.24
CA GLN A 291 1.10 6.20 1.29
C GLN A 291 -0.35 5.72 1.13
N LYS A 292 -0.85 5.02 2.15
CA LYS A 292 -2.23 4.53 2.23
C LYS A 292 -3.22 5.69 2.18
N GLY A 293 -4.22 5.60 1.31
CA GLY A 293 -5.28 6.61 1.15
C GLY A 293 -4.85 7.93 0.51
N LEU A 294 -3.59 8.09 0.07
CA LEU A 294 -3.12 9.31 -0.59
C LEU A 294 -3.06 9.12 -2.10
N GLY A 295 -3.58 10.07 -2.87
CA GLY A 295 -3.49 10.13 -4.34
C GLY A 295 -4.53 9.30 -5.09
N TRP A 296 -4.28 9.02 -6.37
CA TRP A 296 -5.30 8.40 -7.25
C TRP A 296 -5.76 7.01 -6.80
N SER A 297 -7.06 6.80 -6.91
CA SER A 297 -7.73 5.52 -6.71
C SER A 297 -8.64 5.22 -7.90
N PRO A 298 -8.68 3.98 -8.42
CA PRO A 298 -9.64 3.60 -9.47
C PRO A 298 -11.11 3.79 -9.05
N GLY A 299 -11.36 3.89 -7.74
CA GLY A 299 -12.66 4.22 -7.18
C GLY A 299 -13.08 5.68 -7.33
N TYR A 300 -12.19 6.60 -7.72
CA TYR A 300 -12.53 8.01 -7.91
C TYR A 300 -13.22 8.24 -9.24
N THR A 301 -14.30 9.03 -9.22
CA THR A 301 -15.06 9.45 -10.40
C THR A 301 -14.70 10.86 -10.84
N ILE A 302 -15.16 11.28 -12.01
CA ILE A 302 -15.06 12.70 -12.41
C ILE A 302 -15.69 13.59 -11.34
N GLN A 303 -16.85 13.25 -10.78
CA GLN A 303 -17.44 14.02 -9.67
C GLN A 303 -16.50 14.12 -8.46
N THR A 304 -15.82 13.02 -8.11
CA THR A 304 -14.80 13.03 -7.04
C THR A 304 -13.66 14.01 -7.36
N ILE A 305 -13.18 14.03 -8.61
CA ILE A 305 -12.15 14.99 -9.07
C ILE A 305 -12.66 16.42 -8.91
N LEU A 306 -13.87 16.71 -9.38
CA LEU A 306 -14.49 18.03 -9.28
C LEU A 306 -14.54 18.51 -7.83
N MET A 307 -14.97 17.66 -6.90
CA MET A 307 -15.03 18.01 -5.47
C MET A 307 -13.66 18.27 -4.86
N ASN A 308 -12.63 17.51 -5.25
CA ASN A 308 -11.26 17.78 -4.80
C ASN A 308 -10.72 19.11 -5.35
N VAL A 309 -11.05 19.45 -6.60
CA VAL A 309 -10.64 20.73 -7.20
C VAL A 309 -11.38 21.91 -6.55
N VAL A 310 -12.67 21.77 -6.24
CA VAL A 310 -13.42 22.78 -5.48
C VAL A 310 -12.79 23.00 -4.11
N ALA A 311 -12.48 21.92 -3.38
CA ALA A 311 -11.82 22.02 -2.08
C ALA A 311 -10.45 22.72 -2.19
N PHE A 312 -9.66 22.36 -3.20
CA PHE A 312 -8.39 23.02 -3.49
C PHE A 312 -8.55 24.53 -3.79
N LEU A 313 -9.52 24.91 -4.62
CA LEU A 313 -9.77 26.34 -4.92
C LEU A 313 -10.23 27.08 -3.66
N ALA A 314 -11.13 26.48 -2.87
CA ALA A 314 -11.58 27.07 -1.61
C ALA A 314 -10.43 27.24 -0.61
N GLU A 315 -9.50 26.29 -0.51
CA GLU A 315 -8.33 26.41 0.38
C GLU A 315 -7.32 27.44 -0.13
N THR A 316 -7.11 27.53 -1.45
CA THR A 316 -6.00 28.29 -2.03
C THR A 316 -6.33 29.70 -2.49
N GLN A 317 -7.62 30.01 -2.67
CA GLN A 317 -8.09 31.31 -3.14
C GLN A 317 -8.73 32.15 -2.04
N THR A 318 -9.08 31.57 -0.89
CA THR A 318 -9.78 32.29 0.18
C THR A 318 -8.84 33.12 1.06
N GLY A 319 -9.35 34.28 1.51
CA GLY A 319 -8.69 35.20 2.43
C GLY A 319 -8.68 36.65 1.94
N GLU A 320 -8.37 37.59 2.84
CA GLU A 320 -8.53 39.03 2.59
C GLU A 320 -7.23 39.83 2.58
N ASN A 321 -6.07 39.16 2.58
CA ASN A 321 -4.78 39.85 2.56
C ASN A 321 -4.51 40.50 1.19
N GLU A 322 -3.56 41.43 1.17
CA GLU A 322 -3.26 42.24 -0.01
C GLU A 322 -2.85 41.39 -1.23
N TRP A 323 -2.10 40.31 -0.99
CA TRP A 323 -1.69 39.38 -2.05
C TRP A 323 -2.89 38.61 -2.62
N GLN A 324 -3.86 38.21 -1.78
CA GLN A 324 -5.10 37.55 -2.19
C GLN A 324 -5.96 38.49 -3.05
N LYS A 325 -6.12 39.75 -2.65
CA LYS A 325 -6.85 40.76 -3.45
C LYS A 325 -6.22 40.96 -4.84
N GLN A 326 -4.89 41.06 -4.90
CA GLN A 326 -4.15 41.18 -6.16
C GLN A 326 -4.27 39.91 -7.02
N THR A 327 -4.20 38.74 -6.39
CA THR A 327 -4.36 37.43 -7.05
C THR A 327 -5.77 37.26 -7.61
N HIS A 328 -6.79 37.60 -6.84
CA HIS A 328 -8.18 37.62 -7.27
C HIS A 328 -8.37 38.53 -8.48
N ALA A 329 -7.90 39.78 -8.42
CA ALA A 329 -7.99 40.73 -9.53
C ALA A 329 -7.27 40.22 -10.80
N HIS A 330 -6.10 39.59 -10.65
CA HIS A 330 -5.34 38.98 -11.75
C HIS A 330 -6.10 37.80 -12.38
N ASN A 331 -6.57 36.87 -11.56
CA ASN A 331 -7.30 35.68 -12.01
C ASN A 331 -8.65 36.05 -12.65
N LEU A 332 -9.37 37.04 -12.11
CA LEU A 332 -10.60 37.56 -12.70
C LEU A 332 -10.36 38.18 -14.08
N LYS A 333 -9.27 38.92 -14.24
CA LYS A 333 -8.86 39.48 -15.54
C LYS A 333 -8.55 38.36 -16.54
N LEU A 334 -7.83 37.33 -16.12
CA LEU A 334 -7.54 36.16 -16.96
C LEU A 334 -8.83 35.45 -17.38
N SER A 335 -9.73 35.18 -16.43
CA SER A 335 -11.01 34.53 -16.66
C SER A 335 -11.87 35.30 -17.67
N LYS A 336 -12.01 36.63 -17.49
CA LYS A 336 -12.77 37.50 -18.40
C LYS A 336 -12.19 37.60 -19.81
N GLY A 337 -10.86 37.54 -19.93
CA GLY A 337 -10.16 37.66 -21.20
C GLY A 337 -10.01 36.35 -21.99
N PHE A 338 -10.38 35.22 -21.40
CA PHE A 338 -10.12 33.91 -21.99
C PHE A 338 -11.24 33.43 -22.91
N LYS A 339 -10.82 32.81 -24.02
CA LYS A 339 -11.67 32.05 -24.93
C LYS A 339 -10.99 30.71 -25.22
N CYS A 340 -11.68 29.62 -24.91
CA CYS A 340 -11.18 28.27 -25.23
C CYS A 340 -11.39 27.97 -26.72
N GLU A 341 -10.33 27.51 -27.40
CA GLU A 341 -10.37 27.20 -28.83
C GLU A 341 -11.09 25.87 -29.13
N ASP A 342 -11.04 24.90 -28.22
CA ASP A 342 -11.62 23.58 -28.46
C ASP A 342 -13.13 23.51 -28.18
N CYS A 343 -13.59 24.19 -27.12
CA CYS A 343 -14.98 24.08 -26.65
C CYS A 343 -15.79 25.39 -26.76
N GLY A 344 -15.13 26.49 -27.16
CA GLY A 344 -15.79 27.79 -27.30
C GLY A 344 -16.17 28.47 -25.98
N HIS A 345 -15.71 27.96 -24.84
CA HIS A 345 -15.91 28.57 -23.52
C HIS A 345 -15.45 30.04 -23.52
N THR A 346 -16.26 30.91 -22.91
CA THR A 346 -15.89 32.28 -22.53
C THR A 346 -16.50 32.62 -21.18
N TYR A 347 -16.05 33.69 -20.54
CA TYR A 347 -16.62 34.16 -19.28
C TYR A 347 -18.14 34.38 -19.32
N ASN A 348 -18.65 34.98 -20.40
CA ASN A 348 -20.09 35.28 -20.55
C ASN A 348 -20.90 34.09 -21.07
N LYS A 349 -20.24 33.11 -21.68
CA LYS A 349 -20.85 31.89 -22.21
C LYS A 349 -20.00 30.69 -21.77
N PRO A 350 -20.06 30.33 -20.48
CA PRO A 350 -19.29 29.20 -19.97
C PRO A 350 -19.77 27.92 -20.64
N TYR A 351 -18.82 27.12 -21.12
CA TYR A 351 -19.07 25.80 -21.66
C TYR A 351 -18.11 24.78 -21.02
N PRO A 352 -18.58 23.64 -20.48
CA PRO A 352 -19.98 23.28 -20.28
C PRO A 352 -20.73 24.29 -19.40
N GLN A 353 -22.06 24.35 -19.51
CA GLN A 353 -22.84 25.33 -18.78
C GLN A 353 -22.81 25.04 -17.27
N LEU A 354 -22.56 26.08 -16.47
CA LEU A 354 -22.65 25.98 -15.02
C LEU A 354 -24.14 25.89 -14.61
N PRO A 355 -24.50 25.00 -13.68
CA PRO A 355 -25.88 24.91 -13.19
C PRO A 355 -26.29 26.18 -12.45
N GLU A 356 -27.51 26.66 -12.69
CA GLU A 356 -28.07 27.82 -11.98
C GLU A 356 -28.40 27.46 -10.52
N SER A 357 -28.04 28.33 -9.57
CA SER A 357 -28.17 28.08 -8.12
C SER A 357 -29.59 27.70 -7.67
N SER A 358 -30.63 28.06 -8.42
CA SER A 358 -32.03 27.74 -8.14
C SER A 358 -32.54 26.39 -8.69
N THR A 359 -31.74 25.63 -9.46
CA THR A 359 -32.21 24.45 -10.21
C THR A 359 -31.72 23.10 -9.69
N VAL A 360 -30.81 23.06 -8.71
CA VAL A 360 -30.29 21.81 -8.12
C VAL A 360 -31.32 21.20 -7.16
N LYS A 361 -32.40 20.63 -7.71
CA LYS A 361 -33.25 19.70 -6.97
C LYS A 361 -32.49 18.37 -6.88
N LYS A 362 -31.72 18.16 -5.80
CA LYS A 362 -31.21 16.82 -5.47
C LYS A 362 -32.40 15.86 -5.46
N SER A 363 -32.46 14.95 -6.43
CA SER A 363 -33.43 13.86 -6.45
C SER A 363 -33.19 13.02 -5.19
N LYS A 364 -33.96 13.27 -4.12
CA LYS A 364 -33.94 12.51 -2.86
C LYS A 364 -34.59 11.14 -2.98
N THR A 365 -34.78 10.62 -4.19
CA THR A 365 -35.14 9.21 -4.40
C THR A 365 -33.87 8.38 -4.33
N GLN A 366 -33.31 8.27 -3.11
CA GLN A 366 -32.37 7.18 -2.85
C GLN A 366 -33.14 5.86 -2.97
N PRO A 367 -32.59 4.87 -3.66
CA PRO A 367 -33.22 3.56 -3.76
C PRO A 367 -33.40 2.96 -2.37
N LYS A 368 -34.55 2.31 -2.16
CA LYS A 368 -34.81 1.57 -0.93
C LYS A 368 -33.97 0.29 -0.94
N GLY A 369 -32.97 0.22 -0.08
CA GLY A 369 -32.10 -0.97 0.09
C GLY A 369 -30.64 -0.74 -0.32
N PRO A 370 -29.75 -1.69 0.02
CA PRO A 370 -28.32 -1.59 -0.24
C PRO A 370 -28.02 -1.65 -1.74
N GLN A 371 -27.14 -0.77 -2.20
CA GLN A 371 -26.64 -0.79 -3.58
C GLN A 371 -25.27 -1.47 -3.62
N ILE A 372 -25.18 -2.54 -4.40
CA ILE A 372 -23.90 -3.16 -4.75
C ILE A 372 -23.43 -2.54 -6.04
N VAL A 373 -22.27 -1.89 -5.98
CA VAL A 373 -21.62 -1.26 -7.13
C VAL A 373 -20.18 -1.73 -7.14
N ASP A 374 -19.71 -2.15 -8.32
CA ASP A 374 -18.29 -2.43 -8.51
C ASP A 374 -17.50 -1.13 -8.34
N TYR A 375 -16.63 -1.05 -7.33
CA TYR A 375 -15.99 0.23 -7.01
C TYR A 375 -15.10 0.75 -8.15
N MET A 376 -14.60 -0.13 -9.03
CA MET A 376 -13.74 0.24 -10.17
C MET A 376 -14.55 0.67 -11.39
N SER A 377 -15.42 -0.21 -11.93
CA SER A 377 -16.16 0.10 -13.16
C SER A 377 -17.36 1.03 -12.91
N LYS A 378 -17.78 1.15 -11.64
CA LYS A 378 -19.03 1.80 -11.23
C LYS A 378 -20.28 1.14 -11.81
N GLU A 379 -20.17 -0.08 -12.34
CA GLU A 379 -21.32 -0.86 -12.77
C GLU A 379 -22.13 -1.29 -11.53
N PRO A 380 -23.44 -0.99 -11.47
CA PRO A 380 -24.30 -1.52 -10.43
C PRO A 380 -24.56 -3.01 -10.66
N LEU A 381 -24.71 -3.77 -9.58
CA LEU A 381 -25.14 -5.16 -9.63
C LEU A 381 -26.50 -5.26 -10.34
N LYS A 382 -26.60 -6.21 -11.27
CA LYS A 382 -27.87 -6.64 -11.87
C LYS A 382 -28.34 -7.88 -11.12
N VAL A 383 -29.55 -7.85 -10.57
CA VAL A 383 -30.14 -8.98 -9.82
C VAL A 383 -30.64 -10.06 -10.79
N GLU A 384 -29.69 -10.62 -11.52
CA GLU A 384 -29.88 -11.65 -12.54
C GLU A 384 -28.92 -12.81 -12.27
N LYS A 385 -29.13 -13.93 -12.96
CA LYS A 385 -28.20 -15.05 -12.86
C LYS A 385 -26.89 -14.67 -13.58
N PRO A 386 -25.71 -14.77 -12.93
CA PRO A 386 -24.43 -14.52 -13.60
C PRO A 386 -24.27 -15.41 -14.83
N LYS A 387 -23.78 -14.86 -15.94
CA LYS A 387 -23.57 -15.64 -17.18
C LYS A 387 -22.26 -16.44 -17.16
N GLY A 388 -21.39 -16.12 -16.22
CA GLY A 388 -20.11 -16.77 -16.01
C GLY A 388 -19.31 -16.05 -14.92
N ILE A 389 -18.07 -16.50 -14.72
CA ILE A 389 -17.18 -16.01 -13.66
C ILE A 389 -16.97 -14.48 -13.71
N GLU A 390 -16.94 -13.91 -14.92
CA GLU A 390 -16.74 -12.47 -15.13
C GLU A 390 -17.86 -11.61 -14.54
N ASP A 391 -19.07 -12.17 -14.38
CA ASP A 391 -20.22 -11.50 -13.77
C ASP A 391 -20.31 -11.70 -12.24
N LEU A 392 -19.39 -12.45 -11.63
CA LEU A 392 -19.35 -12.62 -10.19
C LEU A 392 -18.87 -11.36 -9.48
N TYR A 393 -19.42 -11.15 -8.30
CA TYR A 393 -19.12 -10.05 -7.41
C TYR A 393 -18.57 -10.63 -6.11
N GLY A 394 -17.62 -9.93 -5.52
CA GLY A 394 -16.95 -10.40 -4.33
C GLY A 394 -16.06 -9.35 -3.71
N TYR A 395 -15.18 -9.79 -2.82
CA TYR A 395 -14.19 -8.95 -2.17
C TYR A 395 -12.78 -9.24 -2.65
N GLY A 396 -11.99 -8.18 -2.76
CA GLY A 396 -10.54 -8.31 -2.75
C GLY A 396 -10.03 -8.69 -1.36
N LEU A 397 -9.08 -9.61 -1.31
CA LEU A 397 -8.39 -10.01 -0.08
C LEU A 397 -6.96 -9.47 -0.05
N ILE A 398 -6.60 -8.89 1.10
CA ILE A 398 -5.26 -8.40 1.40
C ILE A 398 -4.55 -9.47 2.23
N VAL A 399 -3.28 -9.73 1.92
CA VAL A 399 -2.44 -10.64 2.70
C VAL A 399 -1.44 -9.80 3.48
N SER A 400 -1.45 -9.94 4.80
CA SER A 400 -0.55 -9.24 5.72
C SER A 400 0.10 -10.20 6.71
N GLY A 401 1.04 -9.70 7.52
CA GLY A 401 1.75 -10.49 8.51
C GLY A 401 2.91 -11.32 7.93
N PRO A 402 3.67 -12.01 8.80
CA PRO A 402 4.82 -12.79 8.36
C PRO A 402 4.40 -14.09 7.67
N THR A 403 5.24 -14.64 6.79
CA THR A 403 4.94 -15.85 6.00
C THR A 403 4.54 -17.08 6.82
N HIS A 404 5.04 -17.20 8.05
CA HIS A 404 4.70 -18.30 8.95
C HIS A 404 3.36 -18.09 9.69
N ARG A 405 2.76 -16.89 9.60
CA ARG A 405 1.45 -16.50 10.17
C ARG A 405 0.82 -15.37 9.33
N PRO A 406 0.37 -15.66 8.10
CA PRO A 406 -0.36 -14.67 7.31
C PRO A 406 -1.72 -14.35 7.96
N ALA A 407 -2.18 -13.13 7.76
CA ALA A 407 -3.54 -12.70 8.08
C ALA A 407 -4.22 -12.19 6.80
N LEU A 408 -5.46 -12.62 6.59
CA LEU A 408 -6.30 -12.14 5.51
C LEU A 408 -7.20 -11.04 6.04
N THR A 409 -7.23 -9.91 5.34
CA THR A 409 -8.18 -8.82 5.58
C THR A 409 -8.87 -8.46 4.28
N THR A 410 -9.95 -7.68 4.38
CA THR A 410 -10.63 -7.14 3.20
C THR A 410 -11.08 -5.71 3.49
N PRO A 411 -11.03 -4.81 2.49
CA PRO A 411 -11.60 -3.48 2.63
C PRO A 411 -13.14 -3.47 2.69
N CYS A 412 -13.80 -4.63 2.48
CA CYS A 412 -15.25 -4.74 2.38
C CYS A 412 -15.83 -3.93 1.21
N GLU A 413 -15.06 -3.79 0.12
CA GLU A 413 -15.43 -3.10 -1.11
C GLU A 413 -15.85 -4.12 -2.17
N PHE A 414 -17.07 -3.99 -2.70
CA PHE A 414 -17.55 -4.87 -3.76
C PHE A 414 -16.81 -4.62 -5.07
N LEU A 415 -16.34 -5.72 -5.64
CA LEU A 415 -15.58 -5.77 -6.88
C LEU A 415 -16.16 -6.85 -7.78
N LYS A 416 -16.23 -6.57 -9.09
CA LYS A 416 -16.54 -7.59 -10.10
C LYS A 416 -15.28 -8.37 -10.48
N PHE A 417 -15.39 -9.67 -10.74
CA PHE A 417 -14.24 -10.50 -11.15
C PHE A 417 -13.56 -9.98 -12.43
N ASP A 418 -14.36 -9.54 -13.41
CA ASP A 418 -13.85 -8.93 -14.65
C ASP A 418 -12.99 -7.70 -14.36
N SER A 419 -13.41 -6.85 -13.41
CA SER A 419 -12.67 -5.66 -13.00
C SER A 419 -11.37 -6.02 -12.27
N PHE A 420 -11.40 -7.01 -11.37
CA PHE A 420 -10.20 -7.52 -10.69
C PHE A 420 -9.16 -8.00 -11.72
N ASN A 421 -9.59 -8.82 -12.69
CA ASN A 421 -8.71 -9.35 -13.73
C ASN A 421 -8.26 -8.29 -14.72
N SER A 422 -9.15 -7.38 -15.13
CA SER A 422 -8.84 -6.30 -16.07
C SER A 422 -7.79 -5.36 -15.49
N MET A 423 -7.91 -4.97 -14.22
CA MET A 423 -6.88 -4.17 -13.55
C MET A 423 -5.56 -4.92 -13.46
N LYS A 424 -5.58 -6.19 -13.01
CA LYS A 424 -4.38 -7.02 -12.92
C LYS A 424 -3.66 -7.14 -14.27
N LYS A 425 -4.40 -7.29 -15.37
CA LYS A 425 -3.85 -7.31 -16.73
C LYS A 425 -3.31 -5.95 -17.18
N ALA A 426 -3.99 -4.85 -16.82
CA ALA A 426 -3.66 -3.51 -17.28
C ALA A 426 -2.45 -2.87 -16.58
N VAL A 427 -2.31 -3.10 -15.27
CA VAL A 427 -1.29 -2.46 -14.41
C VAL A 427 -0.48 -3.44 -13.55
N GLY A 428 -0.72 -4.75 -13.66
CA GLY A 428 0.08 -5.80 -13.01
C GLY A 428 -0.36 -6.15 -11.58
N THR A 429 -0.92 -5.20 -10.84
CA THR A 429 -1.44 -5.38 -9.47
C THR A 429 -2.86 -4.83 -9.34
N VAL A 430 -3.58 -5.29 -8.31
CA VAL A 430 -4.93 -4.82 -8.00
C VAL A 430 -4.86 -4.11 -6.66
N HIS A 431 -5.48 -2.94 -6.53
CA HIS A 431 -5.45 -2.17 -5.28
C HIS A 431 -6.84 -1.75 -4.85
N SER A 432 -7.11 -1.77 -3.54
CA SER A 432 -8.31 -1.21 -2.93
C SER A 432 -8.41 0.30 -3.12
N VAL A 433 -9.53 0.90 -2.71
CA VAL A 433 -9.67 2.37 -2.75
C VAL A 433 -8.57 3.05 -1.94
N LEU A 434 -8.12 2.44 -0.85
CA LEU A 434 -7.05 2.93 0.03
C LEU A 434 -5.63 2.54 -0.44
N LYS A 435 -5.47 2.05 -1.67
CA LYS A 435 -4.19 1.60 -2.28
C LYS A 435 -3.57 0.35 -1.63
N GLU A 436 -4.36 -0.46 -0.95
CA GLU A 436 -3.87 -1.73 -0.41
C GLU A 436 -3.92 -2.82 -1.49
N GLU A 437 -2.84 -3.58 -1.65
CA GLU A 437 -2.77 -4.61 -2.68
C GLU A 437 -3.76 -5.76 -2.40
N LEU A 438 -4.67 -5.99 -3.35
CA LEU A 438 -5.63 -7.07 -3.34
C LEU A 438 -5.04 -8.29 -4.06
N LYS A 439 -4.65 -9.31 -3.29
CA LYS A 439 -3.98 -10.51 -3.81
C LYS A 439 -4.95 -11.52 -4.42
N PHE A 440 -6.13 -11.66 -3.82
CA PHE A 440 -7.12 -12.67 -4.21
C PHE A 440 -8.50 -12.05 -4.37
N PHE A 441 -9.34 -12.69 -5.16
CA PHE A 441 -10.76 -12.38 -5.30
C PHE A 441 -11.57 -13.45 -4.59
N LEU A 442 -12.34 -13.09 -3.57
CA LEU A 442 -13.26 -13.98 -2.87
C LEU A 442 -14.69 -13.70 -3.34
N PRO A 443 -15.34 -14.60 -4.11
CA PRO A 443 -16.74 -14.39 -4.46
C PRO A 443 -17.61 -14.43 -3.21
N LEU A 444 -18.63 -13.57 -3.16
CA LEU A 444 -19.56 -13.50 -2.03
C LEU A 444 -20.93 -14.03 -2.41
N TYR A 445 -21.66 -14.54 -1.42
CA TYR A 445 -23.09 -14.77 -1.56
C TYR A 445 -23.83 -13.44 -1.49
N ILE A 446 -24.53 -13.08 -2.58
CA ILE A 446 -25.35 -11.86 -2.63
C ILE A 446 -26.84 -12.20 -2.64
N HIS A 447 -27.27 -13.04 -3.58
CA HIS A 447 -28.64 -13.53 -3.66
C HIS A 447 -28.61 -14.94 -4.25
N GLN A 448 -29.73 -15.67 -4.18
CA GLN A 448 -29.81 -17.06 -4.62
C GLN A 448 -29.20 -17.32 -6.01
N LYS A 449 -29.65 -16.62 -7.06
CA LYS A 449 -29.14 -16.83 -8.43
C LYS A 449 -27.63 -16.55 -8.58
N HIS A 450 -27.05 -15.70 -7.74
CA HIS A 450 -25.62 -15.39 -7.74
C HIS A 450 -24.85 -16.45 -6.95
N GLY A 451 -25.35 -16.81 -5.76
CA GLY A 451 -24.79 -17.86 -4.90
C GLY A 451 -24.79 -19.26 -5.52
N GLU A 452 -25.68 -19.56 -6.46
CA GLU A 452 -25.66 -20.78 -7.27
C GLU A 452 -24.39 -20.91 -8.13
N GLU A 453 -23.77 -19.78 -8.50
CA GLU A 453 -22.64 -19.74 -9.45
C GLU A 453 -21.29 -19.54 -8.77
N ILE A 454 -21.24 -19.14 -7.49
CA ILE A 454 -19.96 -18.83 -6.82
C ILE A 454 -19.15 -20.06 -6.43
N LYS A 455 -19.77 -21.25 -6.31
CA LYS A 455 -19.17 -22.43 -5.67
C LYS A 455 -17.81 -22.81 -6.26
N ALA A 456 -17.72 -22.94 -7.58
CA ALA A 456 -16.48 -23.35 -8.24
C ALA A 456 -15.34 -22.35 -7.99
N THR A 457 -15.62 -21.05 -8.16
CA THR A 457 -14.63 -19.99 -7.90
C THR A 457 -14.24 -19.90 -6.42
N PHE A 458 -15.21 -20.10 -5.52
CA PHE A 458 -14.97 -20.13 -4.08
C PHE A 458 -14.02 -21.28 -3.70
N GLU A 459 -14.28 -22.49 -4.19
CA GLU A 459 -13.44 -23.67 -3.97
C GLU A 459 -12.04 -23.49 -4.54
N ASP A 460 -11.92 -22.98 -5.77
CA ASP A 460 -10.62 -22.72 -6.40
C ASP A 460 -9.80 -21.73 -5.56
N VAL A 461 -10.38 -20.59 -5.18
CA VAL A 461 -9.66 -19.56 -4.41
C VAL A 461 -9.20 -20.10 -3.06
N LEU A 462 -10.08 -20.81 -2.33
CA LEU A 462 -9.74 -21.34 -1.01
C LEU A 462 -8.71 -22.47 -1.12
N THR A 463 -8.95 -23.46 -1.97
CA THR A 463 -8.14 -24.69 -2.00
C THR A 463 -6.85 -24.54 -2.79
N LYS A 464 -6.74 -23.58 -3.70
CA LYS A 464 -5.52 -23.33 -4.48
C LYS A 464 -4.75 -22.13 -3.95
N ASP A 465 -5.36 -20.94 -3.99
CA ASP A 465 -4.65 -19.68 -3.79
C ASP A 465 -4.40 -19.40 -2.31
N ILE A 466 -5.44 -19.48 -1.48
CA ILE A 466 -5.33 -19.26 -0.04
C ILE A 466 -4.58 -20.42 0.64
N ALA A 467 -4.87 -21.66 0.27
CA ALA A 467 -4.14 -22.82 0.80
C ALA A 467 -2.63 -22.79 0.51
N ALA A 468 -2.19 -22.12 -0.56
CA ALA A 468 -0.77 -21.97 -0.89
C ALA A 468 -0.01 -21.06 0.10
N ILE A 469 -0.70 -20.14 0.77
CA ILE A 469 -0.08 -19.22 1.74
C ILE A 469 -0.36 -19.62 3.19
N MET A 470 -1.46 -20.34 3.46
CA MET A 470 -1.88 -20.65 4.82
C MET A 470 -0.99 -21.72 5.49
N PRO A 471 -0.57 -21.53 6.76
CA PRO A 471 0.26 -22.50 7.45
C PRO A 471 -0.40 -23.87 7.56
N LYS A 472 0.38 -24.93 7.33
CA LYS A 472 -0.05 -26.33 7.36
C LYS A 472 -1.13 -26.69 6.32
N CYS A 473 -1.37 -25.82 5.33
CA CYS A 473 -2.26 -26.10 4.22
C CYS A 473 -1.43 -26.47 2.97
N LYS A 474 -2.04 -27.20 2.05
CA LYS A 474 -1.43 -27.60 0.77
C LYS A 474 -2.44 -27.36 -0.34
N ALA A 475 -2.01 -26.61 -1.36
CA ALA A 475 -2.81 -26.32 -2.53
C ALA A 475 -3.39 -27.61 -3.15
N ASN A 476 -4.70 -27.60 -3.43
CA ASN A 476 -5.52 -28.68 -3.98
C ASN A 476 -5.51 -29.99 -3.15
N LYS A 477 -5.04 -29.96 -1.89
CA LYS A 477 -4.96 -31.15 -1.02
C LYS A 477 -5.63 -30.95 0.33
N THR A 478 -5.64 -29.72 0.84
CA THR A 478 -6.38 -29.41 2.08
C THR A 478 -7.88 -29.44 1.79
N PRO A 479 -8.69 -30.16 2.58
CA PRO A 479 -10.13 -30.21 2.41
C PRO A 479 -10.78 -28.83 2.46
N ILE A 480 -11.87 -28.65 1.72
CA ILE A 480 -12.59 -27.37 1.63
C ILE A 480 -13.12 -26.93 3.00
N GLU A 481 -13.58 -27.87 3.82
CA GLU A 481 -14.10 -27.61 5.16
C GLU A 481 -13.02 -27.01 6.08
N GLU A 482 -11.80 -27.53 6.00
CA GLU A 482 -10.65 -26.98 6.73
C GLU A 482 -10.30 -25.58 6.21
N MET A 483 -10.36 -25.36 4.89
CA MET A 483 -10.09 -24.05 4.31
C MET A 483 -11.14 -23.00 4.69
N VAL A 484 -12.43 -23.36 4.72
CA VAL A 484 -13.51 -22.45 5.15
C VAL A 484 -13.30 -22.03 6.61
N ILE A 485 -13.03 -22.99 7.51
CA ILE A 485 -12.79 -22.74 8.95
C ILE A 485 -11.55 -21.87 9.19
N LYS A 486 -10.53 -21.96 8.34
CA LYS A 486 -9.32 -21.13 8.43
C LYS A 486 -9.48 -19.75 7.79
N THR A 487 -10.36 -19.60 6.81
CA THR A 487 -10.43 -18.40 5.96
C THR A 487 -11.50 -17.43 6.46
N ILE A 488 -12.75 -17.87 6.58
CA ILE A 488 -13.86 -16.95 6.91
C ILE A 488 -13.74 -16.41 8.34
N PRO A 489 -13.49 -17.24 9.38
CA PRO A 489 -13.27 -16.74 10.74
C PRO A 489 -12.02 -15.84 10.87
N ASN A 490 -10.98 -16.08 10.07
CA ASN A 490 -9.82 -15.19 9.97
C ASN A 490 -10.22 -13.82 9.41
N LEU A 491 -10.93 -13.77 8.30
CA LEU A 491 -11.46 -12.52 7.74
C LEU A 491 -12.36 -11.79 8.74
N MET A 492 -13.31 -12.49 9.36
CA MET A 492 -14.21 -11.92 10.37
C MET A 492 -13.46 -11.45 11.63
N SER A 493 -12.36 -12.06 12.01
CA SER A 493 -11.57 -11.59 13.16
C SER A 493 -10.64 -10.44 12.79
N ALA A 494 -10.02 -10.49 11.62
CA ALA A 494 -9.01 -9.52 11.21
C ALA A 494 -9.64 -8.20 10.74
N THR A 495 -10.81 -8.24 10.09
CA THR A 495 -11.56 -7.03 9.70
C THR A 495 -11.98 -6.20 10.92
N VAL A 496 -12.33 -6.82 12.05
CA VAL A 496 -12.64 -6.09 13.30
C VAL A 496 -11.42 -5.34 13.84
N VAL A 497 -10.22 -5.91 13.66
CA VAL A 497 -8.97 -5.22 14.02
C VAL A 497 -8.76 -3.97 13.18
N GLU A 498 -9.08 -4.01 11.88
CA GLU A 498 -9.01 -2.83 11.01
C GLU A 498 -10.02 -1.75 11.40
N PHE A 499 -11.26 -2.12 11.76
CA PHE A 499 -12.24 -1.16 12.30
C PHE A 499 -11.71 -0.46 13.57
N SER A 500 -11.07 -1.21 14.47
CA SER A 500 -10.55 -0.65 15.73
C SER A 500 -9.34 0.28 15.54
N LYS A 501 -8.61 0.20 14.42
CA LYS A 501 -7.47 1.08 14.14
C LYS A 501 -7.91 2.48 13.68
N GLY A 502 -9.20 2.68 13.38
CA GLY A 502 -9.71 3.92 12.78
C GLY A 502 -9.22 4.14 11.34
N THR A 503 -8.51 3.18 10.75
CA THR A 503 -8.02 3.19 9.36
C THR A 503 -9.14 2.94 8.35
N GLN A 504 -10.26 2.38 8.82
CA GLN A 504 -11.55 2.35 8.16
C GLN A 504 -12.54 2.97 9.14
N HIS A 505 -13.17 4.09 8.77
CA HIS A 505 -14.30 4.58 9.55
C HIS A 505 -15.36 3.48 9.57
N THR A 506 -16.01 3.26 10.72
CA THR A 506 -17.16 2.36 10.87
C THR A 506 -18.36 2.94 10.12
N SER A 507 -18.24 3.00 8.80
CA SER A 507 -19.29 3.42 7.89
C SER A 507 -20.30 2.30 7.74
N ASP A 508 -21.50 2.65 7.29
CA ASP A 508 -22.56 1.70 6.97
C ASP A 508 -22.05 0.65 5.98
N ASN A 509 -21.23 1.06 5.00
CA ASN A 509 -20.61 0.16 4.02
C ASN A 509 -19.66 -0.86 4.67
N SER A 510 -18.82 -0.43 5.60
CA SER A 510 -17.89 -1.31 6.31
C SER A 510 -18.63 -2.32 7.20
N LEU A 511 -19.67 -1.88 7.91
CA LEU A 511 -20.52 -2.77 8.71
C LEU A 511 -21.28 -3.75 7.82
N ASN A 512 -21.94 -3.25 6.77
CA ASN A 512 -22.64 -4.05 5.77
C ASN A 512 -21.74 -5.15 5.21
N GLY A 513 -20.49 -4.80 4.88
CA GLY A 513 -19.58 -5.78 4.33
C GLY A 513 -19.06 -6.80 5.34
N TYR A 514 -18.97 -6.45 6.62
CA TYR A 514 -18.70 -7.40 7.70
C TYR A 514 -19.79 -8.47 7.82
N PHE A 515 -21.06 -8.05 7.75
CA PHE A 515 -22.21 -8.96 7.78
C PHE A 515 -22.28 -9.86 6.52
N ALA A 516 -21.83 -9.38 5.36
CA ALA A 516 -21.74 -10.21 4.15
C ALA A 516 -20.78 -11.41 4.33
N LEU A 517 -19.69 -11.27 5.11
CA LEU A 517 -18.81 -12.39 5.45
C LEU A 517 -19.53 -13.45 6.31
N HIS A 518 -20.41 -13.00 7.21
CA HIS A 518 -21.23 -13.90 8.00
C HIS A 518 -22.26 -14.64 7.14
N ARG A 519 -22.95 -13.94 6.22
CA ARG A 519 -23.85 -14.60 5.27
C ARG A 519 -23.13 -15.62 4.39
N LEU A 520 -21.91 -15.31 3.95
CA LEU A 520 -21.05 -16.26 3.23
C LEU A 520 -20.72 -17.49 4.09
N PHE A 521 -20.46 -17.32 5.39
CA PHE A 521 -20.23 -18.45 6.29
C PHE A 521 -21.45 -19.36 6.41
N LEU A 522 -22.65 -18.76 6.53
CA LEU A 522 -23.90 -19.50 6.55
C LEU A 522 -24.17 -20.22 5.22
N TRP A 523 -23.85 -19.60 4.07
CA TRP A 523 -23.92 -20.27 2.78
C TRP A 523 -22.96 -21.47 2.69
N ALA A 524 -21.75 -21.35 3.23
CA ALA A 524 -20.80 -22.46 3.25
C ALA A 524 -21.32 -23.64 4.10
N LEU A 525 -22.01 -23.37 5.21
CA LEU A 525 -22.68 -24.42 6.00
C LEU A 525 -23.80 -25.13 5.23
N GLU A 526 -24.58 -24.38 4.46
CA GLU A 526 -25.64 -24.94 3.58
C GLU A 526 -25.03 -25.79 2.46
N THR A 527 -23.85 -25.40 1.97
CA THR A 527 -23.17 -26.03 0.82
C THR A 527 -22.36 -27.27 1.22
N TYR A 528 -21.82 -27.31 2.43
CA TYR A 528 -20.91 -28.35 2.92
C TYR A 528 -21.39 -28.89 4.29
N PRO A 529 -22.24 -29.93 4.31
CA PRO A 529 -22.92 -30.39 5.53
C PRO A 529 -21.99 -30.80 6.69
N ASP A 530 -20.80 -31.31 6.38
CA ASP A 530 -19.83 -31.77 7.38
C ASP A 530 -19.24 -30.63 8.22
N LEU A 531 -19.30 -29.37 7.75
CA LEU A 531 -18.74 -28.24 8.49
C LEU A 531 -19.37 -28.05 9.87
N GLN A 532 -20.68 -28.28 10.01
CA GLN A 532 -21.38 -28.00 11.26
C GLN A 532 -20.81 -28.85 12.42
N GLY A 533 -20.64 -30.16 12.19
CA GLY A 533 -20.07 -31.07 13.17
C GLY A 533 -18.60 -30.77 13.48
N ILE A 534 -17.82 -30.37 12.47
CA ILE A 534 -16.41 -29.98 12.65
C ILE A 534 -16.31 -28.72 13.51
N ILE A 535 -17.15 -27.72 13.25
CA ILE A 535 -17.19 -26.46 14.00
C ILE A 535 -17.57 -26.71 15.46
N GLU A 536 -18.63 -27.49 15.70
CA GLU A 536 -19.10 -27.80 17.05
C GLU A 536 -18.06 -28.58 17.85
N LYS A 537 -17.40 -29.56 17.24
CA LYS A 537 -16.28 -30.27 17.86
C LYS A 537 -15.14 -29.33 18.22
N GLN A 538 -14.79 -28.41 17.32
CA GLN A 538 -13.72 -27.44 17.54
C GLN A 538 -14.04 -26.43 18.65
N ILE A 539 -15.31 -26.06 18.83
CA ILE A 539 -15.77 -25.23 19.95
C ILE A 539 -15.72 -26.04 21.24
N GLN A 540 -16.27 -27.26 21.24
CA GLN A 540 -16.29 -28.16 22.39
C GLN A 540 -14.88 -28.45 22.92
N GLU A 541 -13.95 -28.83 22.04
CA GLU A 541 -12.56 -29.12 22.39
C GLU A 541 -11.86 -27.91 23.04
N PHE A 542 -12.22 -26.69 22.61
CA PHE A 542 -11.74 -25.46 23.23
C PHE A 542 -12.41 -25.22 24.59
N ILE A 543 -13.70 -25.50 24.75
CA ILE A 543 -14.41 -25.35 26.03
C ILE A 543 -13.96 -26.38 27.07
N GLU A 544 -13.62 -27.61 26.69
CA GLU A 544 -13.36 -28.69 27.64
C GLU A 544 -11.89 -28.78 28.10
N SER A 545 -10.93 -28.35 27.28
CA SER A 545 -9.51 -28.64 27.51
C SER A 545 -8.59 -27.43 27.39
N ASP A 546 -7.89 -27.09 28.48
CA ASP A 546 -6.86 -26.05 28.52
C ASP A 546 -5.73 -26.30 27.49
N LYS A 547 -5.43 -27.56 27.18
CA LYS A 547 -4.39 -27.93 26.18
C LYS A 547 -4.74 -27.43 24.77
N ASN A 548 -6.03 -27.39 24.44
CA ASN A 548 -6.54 -26.95 23.15
C ASN A 548 -6.65 -25.41 23.03
N ARG A 549 -6.52 -24.68 24.13
CA ARG A 549 -6.58 -23.21 24.17
C ARG A 549 -5.21 -22.54 23.99
N THR A 550 -4.12 -23.29 24.17
CA THR A 550 -2.76 -22.74 24.16
C THR A 550 -2.41 -22.00 22.87
N LYS A 551 -1.44 -21.08 22.90
CA LYS A 551 -0.94 -20.38 21.68
C LYS A 551 -0.47 -21.33 20.56
N LYS A 552 -0.08 -22.56 20.91
CA LYS A 552 0.33 -23.59 19.95
C LYS A 552 -0.88 -24.28 19.29
N ALA A 553 -1.90 -24.62 20.09
CA ALA A 553 -3.11 -25.30 19.61
C ALA A 553 -4.08 -24.33 18.91
N CYS A 554 -4.26 -23.13 19.48
CA CYS A 554 -5.11 -22.07 18.97
C CYS A 554 -4.31 -20.76 18.83
N PRO A 555 -3.58 -20.54 17.72
CA PRO A 555 -2.77 -19.33 17.55
C PRO A 555 -3.58 -18.04 17.61
N HIS A 556 -4.82 -18.06 17.10
CA HIS A 556 -5.72 -16.92 17.02
C HIS A 556 -7.06 -17.22 17.69
N ILE A 557 -7.23 -16.75 18.93
CA ILE A 557 -8.46 -17.00 19.70
C ILE A 557 -9.67 -16.23 19.16
N GLY A 558 -9.46 -15.08 18.49
CA GLY A 558 -10.54 -14.33 17.83
C GLY A 558 -11.17 -15.11 16.68
N GLU A 559 -10.37 -15.89 15.92
CA GLU A 559 -10.89 -16.79 14.88
C GLU A 559 -11.73 -17.91 15.49
N ARG A 560 -11.28 -18.47 16.62
CA ARG A 560 -12.03 -19.49 17.37
C ARG A 560 -13.36 -18.95 17.87
N LEU A 561 -13.40 -17.69 18.34
CA LEU A 561 -14.63 -17.03 18.77
C LEU A 561 -15.64 -16.89 17.62
N MET A 562 -15.17 -16.54 16.40
CA MET A 562 -16.05 -16.38 15.24
C MET A 562 -16.67 -17.68 14.72
N LEU A 563 -16.20 -18.85 15.19
CA LEU A 563 -16.91 -20.10 14.96
C LEU A 563 -18.29 -20.14 15.63
N LEU A 564 -18.51 -19.38 16.71
CA LEU A 564 -19.81 -19.30 17.37
C LEU A 564 -20.91 -18.81 16.41
N ALA A 565 -20.61 -17.86 15.53
CA ALA A 565 -21.57 -17.34 14.54
C ALA A 565 -22.13 -18.44 13.62
N ALA A 566 -21.42 -19.57 13.49
CA ALA A 566 -21.80 -20.74 12.74
C ALA A 566 -22.36 -21.90 13.62
N SER A 567 -22.39 -21.78 14.94
CA SER A 567 -22.83 -22.85 15.85
C SER A 567 -24.35 -22.92 16.00
N HIS A 568 -24.91 -24.13 16.04
CA HIS A 568 -26.29 -24.37 16.48
C HIS A 568 -26.38 -24.68 17.97
N LYS A 569 -25.27 -25.11 18.57
CA LYS A 569 -25.23 -25.70 19.92
C LYS A 569 -24.69 -24.74 20.98
N TYR A 570 -23.66 -23.95 20.65
CA TYR A 570 -22.93 -23.14 21.62
C TYR A 570 -23.18 -21.65 21.38
N ARG A 571 -23.33 -20.91 22.47
CA ARG A 571 -23.43 -19.45 22.47
C ARG A 571 -22.23 -18.82 23.16
N TRP A 572 -22.20 -17.49 23.21
CA TRP A 572 -21.14 -16.75 23.90
C TRP A 572 -21.05 -17.16 25.37
N GLU A 573 -22.17 -17.37 26.04
CA GLU A 573 -22.25 -17.70 27.46
C GLU A 573 -21.53 -19.02 27.79
N ASP A 574 -21.67 -20.03 26.92
CA ASP A 574 -21.00 -21.34 27.06
C ASP A 574 -19.48 -21.23 26.87
N PHE A 575 -19.05 -20.29 26.02
CA PHE A 575 -17.68 -20.15 25.55
C PHE A 575 -16.87 -19.13 26.36
N ALA A 576 -17.55 -18.18 27.02
CA ALA A 576 -16.97 -16.99 27.63
C ALA A 576 -15.87 -17.29 28.64
N LEU A 577 -16.11 -18.22 29.57
CA LEU A 577 -15.14 -18.57 30.61
C LEU A 577 -13.85 -19.14 30.02
N ALA A 578 -13.97 -20.07 29.07
CA ALA A 578 -12.84 -20.64 28.36
C ALA A 578 -12.06 -19.57 27.60
N TYR A 579 -12.76 -18.70 26.86
CA TYR A 579 -12.13 -17.61 26.11
C TYR A 579 -11.41 -16.61 27.02
N LEU A 580 -12.07 -16.13 28.08
CA LEU A 580 -11.52 -15.12 28.97
C LEU A 580 -10.29 -15.66 29.71
N SER A 581 -10.32 -16.92 30.15
CA SER A 581 -9.17 -17.57 30.81
C SER A 581 -7.91 -17.50 29.94
N GLU A 582 -8.01 -17.83 28.66
CA GLU A 582 -6.90 -17.78 27.72
C GLU A 582 -6.57 -16.36 27.26
N SER A 583 -7.57 -15.52 26.99
CA SER A 583 -7.38 -14.13 26.57
C SER A 583 -6.63 -13.32 27.62
N MET A 584 -6.97 -13.48 28.90
CA MET A 584 -6.27 -12.78 29.99
C MET A 584 -4.82 -13.24 30.14
N ARG A 585 -4.54 -14.56 30.03
CA ARG A 585 -3.16 -15.09 29.99
C ARG A 585 -2.35 -14.53 28.82
N ARG A 586 -2.95 -14.38 27.63
CA ARG A 586 -2.26 -13.83 26.45
C ARG A 586 -1.95 -12.34 26.56
N GLN A 587 -2.78 -11.58 27.27
CA GLN A 587 -2.62 -10.14 27.43
C GLN A 587 -1.42 -9.76 28.30
N VAL A 588 -1.04 -10.60 29.26
CA VAL A 588 0.12 -10.39 30.15
C VAL A 588 1.38 -10.06 29.36
N MET A 589 1.61 -10.79 28.27
CA MET A 589 2.73 -10.59 27.39
C MET A 589 2.90 -9.13 26.94
N TRP A 590 1.79 -8.45 26.64
CA TRP A 590 1.78 -7.11 26.06
C TRP A 590 1.85 -6.02 27.12
N TYR A 591 0.99 -6.07 28.14
CA TYR A 591 0.99 -5.01 29.15
C TYR A 591 2.24 -5.04 30.05
N VAL A 592 2.85 -6.21 30.28
CA VAL A 592 4.14 -6.31 31.01
C VAL A 592 5.31 -5.82 30.16
N LYS A 593 5.24 -6.00 28.84
CA LYS A 593 6.26 -5.45 27.94
C LYS A 593 6.29 -3.92 28.02
N GLU A 594 5.12 -3.30 28.11
CA GLU A 594 4.97 -1.84 28.24
C GLU A 594 5.24 -1.33 29.66
N ASP A 595 4.91 -2.12 30.68
CA ASP A 595 5.09 -1.75 32.09
C ASP A 595 5.53 -2.94 32.96
N ALA A 596 6.80 -2.94 33.35
CA ALA A 596 7.41 -3.99 34.16
C ALA A 596 6.72 -4.20 35.51
N LYS A 597 6.17 -3.13 36.12
CA LYS A 597 5.50 -3.23 37.44
C LYS A 597 4.30 -4.16 37.35
N LEU A 598 3.58 -4.18 36.24
CA LEU A 598 2.44 -5.10 36.08
C LEU A 598 2.86 -6.57 36.06
N GLY A 599 4.13 -6.89 35.83
CA GLY A 599 4.67 -8.25 35.91
C GLY A 599 5.22 -8.64 37.27
N MET A 600 5.34 -7.71 38.23
CA MET A 600 5.73 -8.03 39.60
C MET A 600 4.52 -8.58 40.35
N LEU A 601 4.69 -9.69 41.09
CA LEU A 601 3.60 -10.36 41.83
C LEU A 601 3.12 -9.52 43.03
N ASP A 602 3.99 -8.69 43.59
CA ASP A 602 3.76 -7.82 44.76
C ASP A 602 3.21 -6.42 44.40
N THR A 603 2.86 -6.17 43.13
CA THR A 603 2.31 -4.88 42.71
C THR A 603 0.97 -4.58 43.39
N PRO A 604 0.79 -3.36 43.96
CA PRO A 604 -0.44 -2.97 44.64
C PRO A 604 -1.69 -3.12 43.78
N MET A 605 -2.82 -3.44 44.43
CA MET A 605 -4.10 -3.71 43.77
C MET A 605 -4.56 -2.56 42.88
N GLU A 606 -4.64 -1.35 43.43
CA GLU A 606 -5.07 -0.15 42.72
C GLU A 606 -4.23 0.08 41.45
N TYR A 607 -2.90 0.00 41.57
CA TYR A 607 -1.99 0.16 40.44
C TYR A 607 -2.25 -0.89 39.35
N ARG A 608 -2.38 -2.17 39.75
CA ARG A 608 -2.59 -3.27 38.82
C ARG A 608 -3.90 -3.12 38.05
N LEU A 609 -5.00 -2.84 38.75
CA LEU A 609 -6.33 -2.72 38.17
C LEU A 609 -6.37 -1.56 37.16
N THR A 610 -5.97 -0.36 37.57
CA THR A 610 -6.00 0.84 36.72
C THR A 610 -5.13 0.68 35.48
N HIS A 611 -3.87 0.28 35.64
CA HIS A 611 -2.93 0.25 34.52
C HIS A 611 -3.13 -0.94 33.58
N THR A 612 -3.69 -2.05 34.07
CA THR A 612 -4.09 -3.17 33.20
C THR A 612 -5.33 -2.80 32.38
N LEU A 613 -6.29 -2.06 32.96
CA LEU A 613 -7.47 -1.57 32.24
C LEU A 613 -7.07 -0.70 31.03
N GLU A 614 -6.15 0.25 31.24
CA GLU A 614 -5.63 1.15 30.21
C GLU A 614 -4.95 0.38 29.06
N ARG A 615 -4.00 -0.50 29.40
CA ARG A 615 -3.16 -1.21 28.42
C ARG A 615 -3.90 -2.32 27.66
N THR A 616 -5.06 -2.74 28.16
CA THR A 616 -5.92 -3.76 27.52
C THR A 616 -7.11 -3.17 26.76
N ALA A 617 -7.18 -1.84 26.60
CA ALA A 617 -8.34 -1.19 25.97
C ALA A 617 -8.66 -1.75 24.57
N VAL A 618 -7.64 -1.92 23.71
CA VAL A 618 -7.84 -2.42 22.34
C VAL A 618 -8.39 -3.86 22.33
N SER A 619 -7.74 -4.81 23.02
CA SER A 619 -8.18 -6.21 23.08
C SER A 619 -9.59 -6.33 23.66
N ARG A 620 -9.92 -5.54 24.68
CA ARG A 620 -11.26 -5.50 25.29
C ARG A 620 -12.32 -4.98 24.32
N LYS A 621 -12.04 -3.93 23.54
CA LYS A 621 -12.95 -3.40 22.51
C LYS A 621 -13.18 -4.40 21.37
N LEU A 622 -12.13 -5.09 20.91
CA LEU A 622 -12.24 -6.12 19.88
C LEU A 622 -13.15 -7.28 20.32
N LEU A 623 -12.96 -7.78 21.54
CA LEU A 623 -13.83 -8.83 22.09
C LEU A 623 -15.27 -8.34 22.22
N ALA A 624 -15.47 -7.15 22.78
CA ALA A 624 -16.81 -6.58 22.96
C ALA A 624 -17.54 -6.43 21.62
N PHE A 625 -16.87 -5.96 20.57
CA PHE A 625 -17.43 -5.87 19.22
C PHE A 625 -17.90 -7.23 18.71
N GLN A 626 -17.03 -8.25 18.82
CA GLN A 626 -17.34 -9.59 18.35
C GLN A 626 -18.49 -10.23 19.14
N VAL A 627 -18.58 -10.02 20.45
CA VAL A 627 -19.66 -10.53 21.30
C VAL A 627 -20.99 -9.84 21.00
N LEU A 628 -21.00 -8.51 20.89
CA LEU A 628 -22.22 -7.78 20.53
C LEU A 628 -22.67 -8.08 19.09
N PHE A 629 -21.73 -8.36 18.18
CA PHE A 629 -22.06 -8.88 16.86
C PHE A 629 -22.77 -10.24 16.94
N LEU A 630 -22.33 -11.16 17.81
CA LEU A 630 -22.99 -12.46 18.00
C LEU A 630 -24.45 -12.33 18.44
N ASP A 631 -24.82 -11.28 19.18
CA ASP A 631 -26.23 -11.02 19.53
C ASP A 631 -27.12 -10.74 18.30
N ILE A 632 -26.52 -10.18 17.25
CA ILE A 632 -27.19 -9.83 16.01
C ILE A 632 -27.11 -11.00 15.02
N ALA A 633 -25.98 -11.72 15.01
CA ALA A 633 -25.73 -12.87 14.16
C ALA A 633 -26.42 -14.15 14.66
N MET A 634 -26.76 -14.21 15.95
CA MET A 634 -27.45 -15.33 16.60
C MET A 634 -28.55 -14.80 17.53
N PRO A 635 -29.59 -14.15 16.97
CA PRO A 635 -30.70 -13.63 17.76
C PRO A 635 -31.42 -14.77 18.52
N PRO A 636 -31.72 -14.61 19.82
CA PRO A 636 -32.41 -15.66 20.59
C PRO A 636 -33.87 -15.85 20.17
N ASP A 637 -34.47 -14.82 19.58
CA ASP A 637 -35.88 -14.71 19.19
C ASP A 637 -36.14 -15.02 17.70
N MET A 638 -35.12 -15.48 16.96
CA MET A 638 -35.23 -15.73 15.52
C MET A 638 -34.43 -16.98 15.12
N SER A 639 -35.01 -17.81 14.26
CA SER A 639 -34.33 -19.00 13.77
C SER A 639 -33.20 -18.64 12.79
N ARG A 640 -32.18 -19.49 12.65
CA ARG A 640 -31.12 -19.31 11.64
C ARG A 640 -31.71 -19.19 10.23
N LYS A 641 -32.76 -19.95 9.92
CA LYS A 641 -33.43 -19.93 8.62
C LYS A 641 -34.07 -18.56 8.34
N ASP A 642 -34.73 -17.97 9.33
CA ASP A 642 -35.33 -16.64 9.21
C ASP A 642 -34.26 -15.55 9.10
N LEU A 643 -33.16 -15.69 9.83
CA LEU A 643 -32.01 -14.80 9.71
C LEU A 643 -31.40 -14.85 8.30
N ILE A 644 -31.17 -16.05 7.75
CA ILE A 644 -30.69 -16.24 6.37
C ILE A 644 -31.66 -15.57 5.39
N LYS A 645 -32.96 -15.81 5.55
CA LYS A 645 -33.98 -15.16 4.73
C LYS A 645 -33.88 -13.63 4.79
N SER A 646 -33.64 -13.06 5.98
CA SER A 646 -33.50 -11.60 6.14
C SER A 646 -32.28 -11.03 5.41
N TYR A 647 -31.16 -11.78 5.35
CA TYR A 647 -30.02 -11.41 4.51
C TYR A 647 -30.38 -11.51 3.03
N ASP A 648 -31.00 -12.60 2.61
CA ASP A 648 -31.29 -12.87 1.19
C ASP A 648 -32.30 -11.89 0.60
N ASP A 649 -33.32 -11.51 1.37
CA ASP A 649 -34.28 -10.45 1.03
C ASP A 649 -33.60 -9.08 0.85
N ASN A 650 -32.37 -8.93 1.36
CA ASN A 650 -31.59 -7.69 1.38
C ASN A 650 -30.22 -7.85 0.69
N LEU A 651 -30.11 -8.71 -0.33
CA LEU A 651 -28.90 -8.90 -1.14
C LEU A 651 -27.66 -9.30 -0.32
N GLY A 652 -27.84 -10.14 0.70
CA GLY A 652 -26.78 -10.66 1.55
C GLY A 652 -26.35 -9.69 2.66
N PHE A 653 -26.97 -8.51 2.73
CA PHE A 653 -26.65 -7.47 3.69
C PHE A 653 -27.55 -7.49 4.92
N PRO A 654 -27.08 -6.91 6.04
CA PRO A 654 -27.90 -6.77 7.23
C PRO A 654 -29.05 -5.79 6.98
N THR A 655 -30.18 -6.01 7.65
CA THR A 655 -31.29 -5.04 7.63
C THR A 655 -30.89 -3.71 8.28
N GLU A 656 -31.61 -2.62 7.99
CA GLU A 656 -31.39 -1.32 8.66
C GLU A 656 -31.43 -1.43 10.20
N LYS A 657 -32.32 -2.27 10.73
CA LYS A 657 -32.42 -2.57 12.16
C LYS A 657 -31.16 -3.23 12.71
N MET A 658 -30.54 -4.14 11.96
CA MET A 658 -29.29 -4.79 12.35
C MET A 658 -28.12 -3.80 12.32
N VAL A 659 -28.04 -2.95 11.30
CA VAL A 659 -27.03 -1.88 11.21
C VAL A 659 -27.17 -0.90 12.38
N ALA A 660 -28.40 -0.47 12.69
CA ALA A 660 -28.68 0.42 13.82
C ALA A 660 -28.26 -0.20 15.16
N LYS A 661 -28.61 -1.46 15.41
CA LYS A 661 -28.17 -2.21 16.60
C LYS A 661 -26.65 -2.31 16.69
N MET A 662 -25.97 -2.48 15.55
CA MET A 662 -24.51 -2.56 15.53
C MET A 662 -23.86 -1.21 15.81
N LYS A 663 -24.43 -0.10 15.31
CA LYS A 663 -23.98 1.26 15.65
C LYS A 663 -24.15 1.57 17.14
N GLU A 664 -25.31 1.22 17.72
CA GLU A 664 -25.55 1.32 19.17
C GLU A 664 -24.52 0.49 19.96
N SER A 665 -24.21 -0.72 19.47
CA SER A 665 -23.18 -1.58 20.06
C SER A 665 -21.79 -0.92 20.05
N VAL A 666 -21.42 -0.26 18.96
CA VAL A 666 -20.16 0.50 18.86
C VAL A 666 -20.12 1.69 19.82
N GLU A 667 -21.24 2.41 19.97
CA GLU A 667 -21.36 3.49 20.96
C GLU A 667 -21.18 2.99 22.39
N ARG A 668 -21.85 1.88 22.75
CA ARG A 668 -21.68 1.21 24.05
C ARG A 668 -20.22 0.82 24.31
N ILE A 669 -19.52 0.31 23.30
CA ILE A 669 -18.08 -0.04 23.38
C ILE A 669 -17.23 1.20 23.63
N ASN A 670 -17.52 2.32 22.97
CA ASN A 670 -16.78 3.57 23.12
C ASN A 670 -16.97 4.20 24.51
N ASN A 671 -18.12 3.95 25.14
CA ASN A 671 -18.46 4.47 26.46
C ASN A 671 -17.99 3.60 27.64
N MET A 672 -17.32 2.47 27.39
CA MET A 672 -16.79 1.61 28.46
C MET A 672 -15.62 2.27 29.18
N LYS A 673 -15.78 2.61 30.47
CA LYS A 673 -14.74 3.25 31.29
C LYS A 673 -14.08 2.30 32.28
N THR A 674 -14.78 1.27 32.74
CA THR A 674 -14.31 0.35 33.79
C THR A 674 -14.32 -1.12 33.36
N PHE A 675 -13.71 -2.01 34.16
CA PHE A 675 -13.88 -3.45 33.97
C PHE A 675 -15.34 -3.86 34.18
N VAL A 676 -16.04 -3.26 35.13
CA VAL A 676 -17.47 -3.53 35.39
C VAL A 676 -18.29 -3.24 34.13
N ASP A 677 -18.07 -2.09 33.48
CA ASP A 677 -18.75 -1.74 32.22
C ASP A 677 -18.46 -2.78 31.13
N TRP A 678 -17.20 -3.21 31.03
CA TRP A 678 -16.80 -4.21 30.05
C TRP A 678 -17.48 -5.57 30.30
N TYR A 679 -17.51 -6.08 31.53
CA TYR A 679 -18.21 -7.31 31.87
C TYR A 679 -19.72 -7.21 31.61
N LYS A 680 -20.34 -6.05 31.90
CA LYS A 680 -21.76 -5.79 31.55
C LYS A 680 -21.99 -5.84 30.05
N VAL A 681 -21.09 -5.26 29.24
CA VAL A 681 -21.17 -5.35 27.76
C VAL A 681 -21.05 -6.79 27.28
N LEU A 682 -20.19 -7.60 27.91
CA LEU A 682 -20.06 -9.02 27.62
C LEU A 682 -21.23 -9.88 28.15
N LYS A 683 -22.23 -9.28 28.82
CA LYS A 683 -23.34 -9.98 29.48
C LYS A 683 -22.90 -10.99 30.53
N LEU A 684 -21.81 -10.69 31.23
CA LEU A 684 -21.24 -11.52 32.27
C LEU A 684 -21.36 -10.82 33.63
N LYS A 685 -21.44 -11.62 34.70
CA LYS A 685 -21.38 -11.10 36.06
C LYS A 685 -20.00 -10.48 36.30
N PRO A 686 -19.90 -9.19 36.68
CA PRO A 686 -18.62 -8.58 36.96
C PRO A 686 -18.02 -9.20 38.25
N PRO A 687 -16.73 -9.58 38.23
CA PRO A 687 -16.04 -9.99 39.45
C PRO A 687 -15.84 -8.79 40.37
N SER A 688 -15.68 -9.05 41.67
CA SER A 688 -15.18 -8.04 42.61
C SER A 688 -13.76 -7.61 42.24
N GLU A 689 -13.35 -6.42 42.69
CA GLU A 689 -11.99 -5.92 42.45
C GLU A 689 -10.92 -6.88 42.99
N LYS A 690 -11.20 -7.52 44.13
CA LYS A 690 -10.32 -8.53 44.72
C LYS A 690 -10.20 -9.77 43.83
N GLU A 691 -11.31 -10.32 43.34
CA GLU A 691 -11.27 -11.48 42.44
C GLU A 691 -10.56 -11.17 41.13
N LEU A 692 -10.77 -9.97 40.58
CA LEU A 692 -10.11 -9.51 39.37
C LEU A 692 -8.60 -9.35 39.58
N PHE A 693 -8.20 -8.75 40.70
CA PHE A 693 -6.81 -8.62 41.12
C PHE A 693 -6.14 -9.99 41.28
N ASP A 694 -6.75 -10.90 42.06
CA ASP A 694 -6.25 -12.25 42.30
C ASP A 694 -6.10 -13.01 40.97
N GLY A 695 -7.05 -12.82 40.04
CA GLY A 695 -6.98 -13.35 38.68
C GLY A 695 -5.80 -12.81 37.86
N PHE A 696 -5.54 -11.50 37.90
CA PHE A 696 -4.40 -10.91 37.21
C PHE A 696 -3.06 -11.38 37.78
N VAL A 697 -2.94 -11.52 39.11
CA VAL A 697 -1.73 -12.08 39.75
C VAL A 697 -1.48 -13.51 39.27
N LYS A 698 -2.52 -14.37 39.27
CA LYS A 698 -2.42 -15.74 38.75
C LYS A 698 -2.01 -15.79 37.27
N ASN A 699 -2.54 -14.90 36.43
CA ASN A 699 -2.18 -14.84 35.02
C ASN A 699 -0.73 -14.38 34.79
N VAL A 700 -0.23 -13.47 35.64
CA VAL A 700 1.18 -13.04 35.64
C VAL A 700 2.09 -14.19 36.05
N GLU A 701 1.77 -14.87 37.16
CA GLU A 701 2.51 -16.04 37.63
C GLU A 701 2.56 -17.13 36.55
N PHE A 702 1.41 -17.48 35.96
CA PHE A 702 1.34 -18.42 34.85
C PHE A 702 2.28 -17.99 33.71
N SER A 703 2.26 -16.72 33.33
CA SER A 703 3.05 -16.20 32.22
C SER A 703 4.54 -16.18 32.50
N ILE A 704 4.99 -16.02 33.76
CA ILE A 704 6.41 -16.12 34.15
C ILE A 704 6.93 -17.53 33.91
N TRP A 705 6.16 -18.54 34.28
CA TRP A 705 6.60 -19.95 34.27
C TRP A 705 6.33 -20.69 32.96
N ASN A 706 5.49 -20.14 32.08
CA ASN A 706 5.14 -20.77 30.80
C ASN A 706 5.75 -20.04 29.61
N ASP A 707 6.73 -20.68 28.97
CA ASP A 707 7.38 -20.14 27.78
C ASP A 707 6.36 -19.92 26.65
N GLY A 708 6.49 -18.78 25.96
CA GLY A 708 5.53 -18.34 24.94
C GLY A 708 4.40 -17.45 25.47
N TYR A 709 4.23 -17.31 26.79
CA TYR A 709 3.36 -16.30 27.42
C TYR A 709 4.12 -15.07 27.96
N ASN A 710 5.44 -15.12 27.94
CA ASN A 710 6.36 -14.01 28.18
C ASN A 710 7.27 -13.75 26.95
N TRP A 711 7.92 -12.58 26.89
CA TRP A 711 8.99 -12.34 25.92
C TRP A 711 10.31 -12.90 26.45
N SER A 712 10.98 -13.75 25.67
CA SER A 712 12.27 -14.34 26.05
C SER A 712 13.45 -13.37 25.84
N PHE A 713 14.43 -13.49 26.73
CA PHE A 713 15.68 -12.72 26.75
C PHE A 713 16.44 -12.88 25.42
N TRP A 714 16.53 -11.83 24.60
CA TRP A 714 17.73 -11.11 24.12
C TRP A 714 17.25 -9.92 23.24
N LYS A 715 17.83 -8.72 23.47
CA LYS A 715 17.70 -7.46 22.69
C LYS A 715 16.33 -6.73 22.58
N THR A 716 15.19 -7.27 23.05
CA THR A 716 13.87 -6.60 22.85
C THR A 716 12.81 -6.77 23.97
N GLY A 717 13.17 -7.29 25.14
CA GLY A 717 12.21 -7.78 26.15
C GLY A 717 11.32 -6.75 26.88
N GLY A 718 11.51 -5.44 26.71
CA GLY A 718 10.75 -4.43 27.44
C GLY A 718 10.74 -4.69 28.96
N GLY A 719 9.60 -4.51 29.61
CA GLY A 719 9.46 -4.76 31.05
C GLY A 719 9.65 -6.22 31.51
N TRP A 720 9.55 -7.20 30.61
CA TRP A 720 9.82 -8.61 30.95
C TRP A 720 11.26 -8.87 31.40
N GLY A 721 12.21 -8.05 30.96
CA GLY A 721 13.61 -8.20 31.38
C GLY A 721 13.81 -8.04 32.89
N GLU A 722 13.03 -7.17 33.52
CA GLU A 722 13.07 -6.93 34.97
C GLU A 722 12.34 -8.04 35.73
N VAL A 723 11.15 -8.41 35.26
CA VAL A 723 10.30 -9.45 35.85
C VAL A 723 11.02 -10.80 35.88
N LEU A 724 11.58 -11.22 34.74
CA LEU A 724 12.28 -12.50 34.65
C LEU A 724 13.56 -12.51 35.47
N ARG A 725 14.26 -11.38 35.65
CA ARG A 725 15.43 -11.31 36.53
C ARG A 725 15.07 -11.56 37.99
N ARG A 726 13.88 -11.12 38.42
CA ARG A 726 13.38 -11.30 39.79
C ARG A 726 12.92 -12.74 40.05
N TYR A 727 12.13 -13.32 39.13
CA TYR A 727 11.44 -14.59 39.38
C TYR A 727 12.03 -15.81 38.67
N LYS A 728 12.75 -15.63 37.56
CA LYS A 728 13.42 -16.69 36.80
C LYS A 728 14.88 -16.31 36.55
N PRO A 729 15.68 -16.02 37.61
CA PRO A 729 17.06 -15.60 37.46
C PRO A 729 17.84 -16.66 36.67
N TYR A 730 18.65 -16.20 35.71
CA TYR A 730 19.46 -17.09 34.90
C TYR A 730 20.45 -17.84 35.81
N THR A 731 20.22 -19.14 36.00
CA THR A 731 21.23 -20.07 36.48
C THR A 731 22.05 -20.49 35.25
N PRO A 732 23.36 -20.19 35.20
CA PRO A 732 24.22 -20.80 34.20
C PRO A 732 24.05 -22.31 34.31
N LYS A 733 23.64 -22.98 33.23
CA LYS A 733 23.69 -24.44 33.19
C LYS A 733 25.14 -24.83 33.51
N GLU A 734 25.35 -25.58 34.59
CA GLU A 734 26.61 -26.26 34.81
C GLU A 734 26.91 -27.04 33.53
N LYS A 735 28.08 -26.78 32.94
CA LYS A 735 28.53 -27.54 31.79
C LYS A 735 28.83 -28.95 32.28
N ASN A 736 27.85 -29.84 32.20
CA ASN A 736 28.13 -31.27 32.27
C ASN A 736 29.08 -31.61 31.12
N ALA A 737 30.23 -32.19 31.47
CA ALA A 737 31.34 -32.48 30.56
C ALA A 737 31.04 -33.55 29.50
N GLU A 738 29.78 -33.95 29.32
CA GLU A 738 29.37 -35.04 28.43
C GLU A 738 28.71 -34.56 27.12
N ASP A 739 28.23 -33.32 27.03
CA ASP A 739 27.56 -32.81 25.82
C ASP A 739 28.54 -32.38 24.71
N ASP A 740 29.85 -32.33 24.98
CA ASP A 740 30.87 -31.87 24.02
C ASP A 740 31.31 -32.96 23.01
N LYS A 741 30.74 -34.17 23.08
CA LYS A 741 31.05 -35.29 22.16
C LYS A 741 30.13 -35.41 20.94
N GLN A 742 29.05 -34.64 20.83
CA GLN A 742 28.13 -34.72 19.66
C GLN A 742 28.21 -33.54 18.68
N ALA A 743 29.08 -32.55 18.92
CA ALA A 743 29.26 -31.39 18.03
C ALA A 743 30.55 -31.41 17.18
N LYS A 744 31.20 -32.57 17.03
CA LYS A 744 32.35 -32.76 16.11
C LYS A 744 32.02 -33.77 15.01
N GLY A 745 31.30 -33.31 14.00
CA GLY A 745 31.14 -34.02 12.73
C GLY A 745 30.52 -33.09 11.69
N LYS A 746 31.29 -32.77 10.64
CA LYS A 746 31.07 -31.76 9.58
C LYS A 746 31.58 -30.36 9.98
N GLY A 747 32.88 -30.05 9.91
CA GLY A 747 33.84 -30.37 8.87
C GLY A 747 33.98 -29.17 7.92
N LYS A 748 34.93 -28.26 8.19
CA LYS A 748 35.67 -27.50 7.18
C LYS A 748 37.07 -27.20 7.71
N ALA A 749 38.05 -27.74 7.00
CA ALA A 749 39.49 -27.61 7.21
C ALA A 749 39.99 -26.20 6.80
N PRO A 750 41.23 -25.82 7.18
CA PRO A 750 41.58 -24.46 7.62
C PRO A 750 42.44 -23.69 6.61
N VAL A 751 42.46 -22.36 6.71
CA VAL A 751 43.62 -21.57 6.23
C VAL A 751 43.94 -20.43 7.20
N LYS A 752 45.25 -20.33 7.47
CA LYS A 752 45.99 -19.53 8.43
C LYS A 752 45.83 -18.02 8.22
N GLY A 753 45.79 -17.25 9.31
CA GLY A 753 46.01 -15.79 9.30
C GLY A 753 47.49 -15.42 9.48
N PRO A 754 47.79 -14.12 9.58
CA PRO A 754 48.86 -13.64 10.47
C PRO A 754 48.31 -12.52 11.37
N SER A 755 48.27 -12.67 12.69
CA SER A 755 49.36 -12.68 13.69
C SER A 755 49.57 -11.30 14.32
N LYS A 756 49.48 -11.31 15.66
CA LYS A 756 49.64 -10.21 16.60
C LYS A 756 51.03 -9.58 16.52
N ALA A 757 51.13 -8.27 16.75
CA ALA A 757 52.30 -7.65 17.35
C ALA A 757 52.07 -7.48 18.86
N LYS A 758 53.03 -7.98 19.66
CA LYS A 758 53.10 -7.83 21.12
C LYS A 758 54.05 -6.69 21.49
N GLY A 759 53.78 -6.06 22.63
CA GLY A 759 54.74 -5.40 23.51
C GLY A 759 53.97 -4.74 24.66
N LYS A 760 54.33 -4.78 25.92
CA LYS A 760 55.45 -5.35 26.70
C LYS A 760 54.93 -5.53 28.14
N PHE A 761 55.67 -6.35 28.90
CA PHE A 761 55.56 -6.68 30.34
C PHE A 761 55.41 -5.44 31.24
N VAL A 762 54.86 -5.52 32.47
CA VAL A 762 55.54 -6.00 33.70
C VAL A 762 54.54 -6.47 34.78
N LYS A 763 54.94 -7.54 35.49
CA LYS A 763 54.34 -8.22 36.66
C LYS A 763 54.31 -7.29 37.89
N GLN A 764 53.42 -7.43 38.87
CA GLN A 764 53.63 -8.34 40.01
C GLN A 764 52.36 -8.45 40.89
N LYS A 765 52.12 -9.68 41.34
CA LYS A 765 51.39 -10.14 42.54
C LYS A 765 52.46 -10.33 43.66
N PRO A 766 52.18 -10.76 44.92
CA PRO A 766 50.92 -10.95 45.66
C PRO A 766 51.04 -10.68 47.21
N MET A 767 50.02 -11.16 47.96
CA MET A 767 50.02 -11.59 49.40
C MET A 767 50.01 -10.49 50.47
N ALA A 768 48.97 -10.32 51.30
CA ALA A 768 48.29 -11.22 52.26
C ALA A 768 49.03 -11.30 53.61
N VAL A 769 48.47 -10.67 54.65
CA VAL A 769 48.70 -10.77 56.12
C VAL A 769 47.64 -9.83 56.74
N SER A 770 46.92 -10.00 57.84
CA SER A 770 46.52 -11.09 58.75
C SER A 770 45.54 -10.44 59.75
N ASP A 771 44.60 -11.24 60.27
CA ASP A 771 44.22 -11.39 61.69
C ASP A 771 43.79 -10.20 62.58
N ASP A 772 42.61 -10.41 63.17
CA ASP A 772 42.22 -10.23 64.59
C ASP A 772 42.26 -8.81 65.21
N GLU A 773 41.49 -8.43 66.23
CA GLU A 773 40.21 -8.76 66.87
C GLU A 773 39.98 -7.54 67.81
N ASP A 774 38.74 -7.33 68.22
CA ASP A 774 38.34 -6.75 69.51
C ASP A 774 38.35 -5.23 69.85
N ASN A 775 37.15 -4.87 70.32
CA ASN A 775 36.78 -4.07 71.50
C ASN A 775 36.57 -2.54 71.45
N ASP A 776 35.31 -2.23 71.77
CA ASP A 776 34.81 -1.31 72.80
C ASP A 776 34.78 0.22 72.62
N ASP A 777 33.57 0.70 72.99
CA ASP A 777 33.23 1.94 73.71
C ASP A 777 33.63 3.31 73.16
N ASP A 778 32.60 4.12 72.84
CA ASP A 778 32.14 5.20 73.74
C ASP A 778 31.48 6.37 72.97
N MET A 779 30.46 6.91 73.63
CA MET A 779 29.69 8.13 73.48
C MET A 779 30.01 9.19 72.40
N GLY A 780 28.92 9.72 71.82
CA GLY A 780 28.88 11.16 71.51
C GLY A 780 27.78 11.69 70.58
N LYS A 781 26.61 12.04 71.16
CA LYS A 781 25.83 13.30 70.99
C LYS A 781 25.97 14.03 69.61
N LYS A 782 24.93 14.51 68.92
CA LYS A 782 23.69 15.19 69.34
C LYS A 782 22.90 15.66 68.08
N LYS A 783 21.56 15.47 68.12
CA LYS A 783 20.43 16.42 67.85
C LYS A 783 20.53 17.40 66.65
N LYS A 784 19.46 17.61 65.85
CA LYS A 784 18.13 18.20 66.22
C LYS A 784 17.07 17.83 65.14
N ARG A 785 15.91 17.25 65.51
CA ARG A 785 14.58 17.86 65.87
C ARG A 785 13.98 18.72 64.73
N ALA A 786 12.86 18.38 64.06
CA ALA A 786 11.48 18.00 64.44
C ALA A 786 10.50 19.17 64.28
N LYS A 787 9.35 18.94 63.61
CA LYS A 787 7.97 19.16 64.12
C LYS A 787 6.90 19.29 63.00
N GLU A 788 5.92 18.38 63.02
CA GLU A 788 4.48 18.64 62.82
C GLU A 788 3.89 19.34 64.08
N PRO A 789 2.59 19.75 64.23
CA PRO A 789 1.37 19.39 63.46
C PRO A 789 0.26 20.49 63.29
N ALA A 790 -0.87 20.06 62.71
CA ALA A 790 -2.28 20.35 63.07
C ALA A 790 -3.12 21.46 62.36
N LEU A 791 -4.08 20.96 61.55
CA LEU A 791 -5.55 21.20 61.46
C LEU A 791 -6.18 22.55 61.90
N LYS A 792 -7.04 23.10 61.01
CA LYS A 792 -8.39 23.63 61.33
C LYS A 792 -9.27 23.84 60.07
N GLU A 793 -10.57 23.82 60.32
CA GLU A 793 -11.71 23.63 59.41
C GLU A 793 -12.26 24.90 58.71
N ALA A 794 -13.13 24.63 57.71
CA ALA A 794 -14.44 25.26 57.42
C ALA A 794 -14.60 26.28 56.26
N SER A 795 -15.63 25.96 55.43
CA SER A 795 -16.57 26.81 54.64
C SER A 795 -15.98 27.74 53.57
N SER A 796 -16.64 28.08 52.45
CA SER A 796 -17.88 27.70 51.76
C SER A 796 -17.80 28.37 50.38
N ASP A 797 -18.78 28.07 49.52
CA ASP A 797 -19.27 28.89 48.41
C ASP A 797 -18.90 28.45 46.98
N GLU A 798 -20.00 28.21 46.28
CA GLU A 798 -20.20 27.82 44.89
C GLU A 798 -19.99 29.02 43.97
N GLU A 799 -19.45 28.80 42.77
CA GLU A 799 -20.01 29.38 41.54
C GLU A 799 -19.46 28.63 40.32
N GLU A 800 -20.40 28.25 39.44
CA GLU A 800 -20.20 27.56 38.17
C GLU A 800 -19.66 28.52 37.11
N ASP A 801 -18.81 28.04 36.19
CA ASP A 801 -18.93 28.41 34.77
C ASP A 801 -18.08 27.53 33.83
N GLU A 802 -18.66 27.30 32.66
CA GLU A 802 -18.34 26.36 31.60
C GLU A 802 -16.98 26.60 30.90
N VAL A 803 -16.26 25.53 30.52
CA VAL A 803 -15.24 25.60 29.46
C VAL A 803 -15.21 24.32 28.59
N HIS A 804 -15.48 24.50 27.29
CA HIS A 804 -15.26 23.55 26.19
C HIS A 804 -13.81 23.04 26.08
N PRO A 805 -13.55 21.75 25.73
CA PRO A 805 -12.21 21.29 25.41
C PRO A 805 -11.92 21.36 23.90
N ALA A 806 -10.96 22.19 23.52
CA ALA A 806 -10.28 22.14 22.23
C ALA A 806 -9.20 21.04 22.23
N MET A 807 -9.27 20.11 21.29
CA MET A 807 -8.25 19.09 21.02
C MET A 807 -7.50 19.42 19.73
N ALA A 808 -6.17 19.59 19.80
CA ALA A 808 -5.26 19.23 18.71
C ALA A 808 -3.77 19.16 19.15
N HIS A 809 -3.25 17.93 19.06
CA HIS A 809 -1.90 17.52 18.61
C HIS A 809 -0.59 17.79 19.38
N GLY A 810 0.19 16.71 19.47
CA GLY A 810 1.59 16.71 19.06
C GLY A 810 2.66 16.93 20.13
N ARG A 811 3.08 15.88 20.85
CA ARG A 811 4.28 15.93 21.71
C ARG A 811 5.52 15.40 20.99
N GLY A 812 6.21 16.30 20.30
CA GLY A 812 7.65 16.22 20.04
C GLY A 812 8.43 16.83 21.21
N LYS A 813 9.44 16.13 21.72
CA LYS A 813 10.30 16.57 22.83
C LYS A 813 11.32 17.60 22.34
N GLY A 814 11.28 18.81 22.88
CA GLY A 814 12.33 19.82 22.80
C GLY A 814 12.54 20.50 24.15
N ARG A 815 13.76 20.42 24.69
CA ARG A 815 14.19 21.14 25.91
C ARG A 815 14.29 22.64 25.62
N GLY A 816 13.97 23.47 26.62
CA GLY A 816 13.93 24.94 26.60
C GLY A 816 15.25 25.61 26.18
N VAL A 817 15.26 26.90 25.88
CA VAL A 817 15.20 28.02 26.85
C VAL A 817 14.56 29.28 26.22
N LYS A 818 14.17 30.19 27.13
CA LYS A 818 13.24 31.32 27.11
C LYS A 818 13.50 32.52 26.17
N ARG A 819 12.37 33.16 25.88
CA ARG A 819 12.03 34.49 25.34
C ARG A 819 12.84 35.70 25.85
N ALA A 820 12.96 36.72 24.99
CA ALA A 820 12.54 38.15 25.14
C ALA A 820 13.22 38.97 24.01
N ALA A 821 12.76 40.09 23.45
CA ALA A 821 11.50 40.85 23.37
C ALA A 821 11.72 41.89 22.23
N ASN A 822 10.62 42.40 21.64
CA ASN A 822 10.49 43.49 20.65
C ASN A 822 11.05 44.86 21.14
N PRO A 823 10.93 46.00 20.40
CA PRO A 823 11.01 46.30 18.95
C PRO A 823 11.86 47.59 18.65
N ALA A 824 12.11 47.95 17.37
CA ALA A 824 12.02 49.34 16.81
C ALA A 824 12.85 49.56 15.52
N ASN A 825 12.42 50.59 14.80
CA ASN A 825 12.60 51.01 13.41
C ASN A 825 13.99 51.50 12.95
N SER A 826 14.10 51.62 11.60
CA SER A 826 14.85 52.60 10.77
C SER A 826 16.22 52.25 10.15
N ASP A 827 16.17 52.10 8.82
CA ASP A 827 17.03 52.64 7.73
C ASP A 827 18.58 52.50 7.70
N ILE A 828 19.04 52.32 6.44
CA ILE A 828 20.34 52.67 5.81
C ILE A 828 21.39 51.55 5.59
N LYS A 829 21.50 51.19 4.30
CA LYS A 829 22.65 50.87 3.40
C LYS A 829 23.92 50.10 3.86
N SER A 830 24.29 49.20 2.94
CA SER A 830 25.62 48.92 2.33
C SER A 830 26.64 47.98 3.00
N ASP A 831 27.07 47.03 2.15
CA ASP A 831 28.42 46.49 1.91
C ASP A 831 29.09 45.45 2.83
N LYS A 832 29.37 44.31 2.16
CA LYS A 832 30.62 43.53 2.06
C LYS A 832 31.03 42.52 3.14
N ASP A 833 31.25 41.30 2.61
CA ASP A 833 32.35 40.34 2.82
C ASP A 833 32.68 39.80 4.22
N GLY A 834 32.72 38.46 4.34
CA GLY A 834 33.40 37.81 5.47
C GLY A 834 33.09 36.34 5.77
N ALA A 835 33.54 35.43 4.90
CA ALA A 835 34.19 34.14 5.19
C ALA A 835 33.70 33.16 6.30
N LEU A 836 33.41 31.93 5.83
CA LEU A 836 33.88 30.60 6.30
C LEU A 836 33.77 30.20 7.78
N LYS A 837 33.12 29.03 8.00
CA LYS A 837 33.82 27.83 8.51
C LYS A 837 33.03 26.53 8.30
N ASP A 838 33.72 25.60 7.66
CA ASP A 838 33.40 24.18 7.49
C ASP A 838 33.28 23.42 8.82
N VAL A 839 32.38 22.42 8.85
CA VAL A 839 32.61 21.18 9.61
C VAL A 839 32.27 19.96 8.75
N HIS A 840 33.32 19.25 8.39
CA HIS A 840 33.36 17.92 7.77
C HIS A 840 32.81 16.84 8.73
N MET A 841 31.95 15.93 8.26
CA MET A 841 31.91 14.57 8.81
C MET A 841 31.74 13.52 7.71
N LYS A 842 32.66 12.55 7.77
CA LYS A 842 32.96 11.50 6.79
C LYS A 842 31.89 10.42 6.72
N GLY A 843 31.58 10.01 5.49
CA GLY A 843 30.84 8.78 5.22
C GLY A 843 31.67 7.50 5.42
N ARG A 844 30.95 6.39 5.59
CA ARG A 844 31.42 5.03 5.27
C ARG A 844 30.23 4.19 4.79
N GLY A 845 30.17 3.99 3.48
CA GLY A 845 29.40 2.92 2.87
C GLY A 845 30.16 1.59 2.88
N ARG A 846 29.43 0.48 2.74
CA ARG A 846 29.85 -0.74 2.04
C ARG A 846 28.62 -1.62 1.78
N GLY A 847 28.26 -1.73 0.50
CA GLY A 847 27.35 -2.76 -0.01
C GLY A 847 28.08 -4.06 -0.35
N ARG A 848 27.30 -5.12 -0.61
CA ARG A 848 27.69 -6.30 -1.39
C ARG A 848 26.48 -6.80 -2.16
N GLY A 849 26.50 -6.62 -3.47
CA GLY A 849 25.64 -7.32 -4.43
C GLY A 849 26.28 -8.64 -4.88
N LYS A 850 25.44 -9.56 -5.35
CA LYS A 850 25.84 -10.68 -6.21
C LYS A 850 24.85 -10.77 -7.37
N ALA A 851 25.38 -10.59 -8.58
CA ALA A 851 24.72 -10.88 -9.84
C ALA A 851 24.81 -12.38 -10.16
N ASN A 852 23.84 -12.90 -10.91
CA ASN A 852 24.01 -14.13 -11.68
C ASN A 852 23.49 -13.91 -13.09
N VAL A 853 24.37 -14.23 -14.03
CA VAL A 853 24.26 -14.18 -15.48
C VAL A 853 23.44 -15.37 -15.98
N ILE A 854 22.50 -15.16 -16.90
CA ILE A 854 21.88 -16.25 -17.67
C ILE A 854 22.26 -16.04 -19.14
N LYS A 855 22.89 -17.07 -19.69
CA LYS A 855 23.34 -17.20 -21.07
C LYS A 855 22.15 -17.58 -21.96
N VAL A 856 21.99 -16.90 -23.09
CA VAL A 856 21.04 -17.20 -24.15
C VAL A 856 21.81 -17.88 -25.29
N GLU A 857 21.27 -18.96 -25.87
CA GLU A 857 21.44 -19.28 -27.31
C GLU A 857 20.45 -20.37 -27.78
N ALA A 858 19.45 -19.91 -28.55
CA ALA A 858 19.11 -20.27 -29.93
C ALA A 858 19.02 -21.74 -30.46
N HIS A 859 17.83 -22.01 -31.02
CA HIS A 859 17.52 -22.60 -32.35
C HIS A 859 17.53 -24.13 -32.62
N SER A 860 16.31 -24.65 -32.89
CA SER A 860 15.85 -25.10 -34.23
C SER A 860 15.23 -26.50 -34.33
N LEU A 861 14.29 -26.58 -35.29
CA LEU A 861 13.40 -27.65 -35.73
C LEU A 861 14.09 -28.98 -36.09
N LYS A 862 13.38 -30.10 -35.86
CA LYS A 862 12.97 -31.06 -36.92
C LYS A 862 12.13 -32.24 -36.40
N ASN A 863 11.15 -32.59 -37.23
CA ASN A 863 10.35 -33.81 -37.25
C ASN A 863 11.21 -35.10 -37.27
N VAL A 864 10.62 -36.22 -36.83
CA VAL A 864 10.42 -37.50 -37.57
C VAL A 864 10.36 -38.68 -36.58
N GLY A 865 9.31 -39.50 -36.73
CA GLY A 865 9.47 -40.96 -36.78
C GLY A 865 9.32 -41.77 -35.48
N GLY A 866 8.13 -42.35 -35.30
CA GLY A 866 7.91 -43.78 -35.52
C GLY A 866 8.59 -44.82 -34.61
N GLY A 867 7.77 -45.76 -34.12
CA GLY A 867 8.19 -47.09 -33.67
C GLY A 867 7.66 -47.46 -32.29
N ARG A 868 6.60 -48.27 -32.19
CA ARG A 868 6.68 -49.74 -31.95
C ARG A 868 7.52 -50.06 -30.71
N GLY A 869 7.02 -50.68 -29.65
CA GLY A 869 5.91 -51.61 -29.49
C GLY A 869 6.32 -52.73 -28.53
N LYS A 870 5.35 -53.57 -28.15
CA LYS A 870 5.45 -54.79 -27.32
C LYS A 870 5.59 -54.49 -25.82
N GLY A 871 4.66 -54.89 -24.96
CA GLY A 871 4.01 -56.20 -24.83
C GLY A 871 4.56 -56.83 -23.53
N GLY A 872 3.81 -57.49 -22.65
CA GLY A 872 2.43 -57.93 -22.59
C GLY A 872 2.32 -58.91 -21.40
N LYS A 873 1.11 -59.49 -21.24
CA LYS A 873 0.73 -60.63 -20.39
C LYS A 873 0.58 -60.33 -18.89
N GLY A 874 -0.45 -60.78 -18.19
CA GLY A 874 -1.62 -61.63 -18.51
C GLY A 874 -2.41 -61.79 -17.18
N GLY A 875 -3.74 -61.66 -17.17
CA GLY A 875 -4.73 -62.76 -17.24
C GLY A 875 -5.23 -63.12 -15.83
N LYS A 876 -6.46 -63.53 -15.52
CA LYS A 876 -7.78 -63.75 -16.15
C LYS A 876 -8.78 -63.75 -14.96
N GLY A 877 -9.99 -63.20 -15.04
CA GLY A 877 -11.23 -63.83 -15.57
C GLY A 877 -12.38 -63.53 -14.59
N GLY A 878 -13.67 -63.45 -14.94
CA GLY A 878 -14.35 -63.54 -16.22
C GLY A 878 -15.86 -63.26 -16.06
N SER A 879 -16.54 -63.12 -17.21
CA SER A 879 -17.98 -63.44 -17.50
C SER A 879 -19.07 -62.57 -16.83
N LYS A 880 -20.09 -62.01 -17.49
CA LYS A 880 -20.82 -62.26 -18.77
C LYS A 880 -21.56 -60.94 -19.15
N ALA A 881 -21.51 -60.46 -20.41
CA ALA A 881 -22.56 -60.53 -21.48
C ALA A 881 -23.83 -59.70 -21.16
N GLU A 882 -24.44 -58.86 -22.03
CA GLU A 882 -24.62 -58.82 -23.50
C GLU A 882 -25.12 -57.40 -23.92
N VAL A 883 -24.57 -56.74 -24.96
CA VAL A 883 -25.13 -56.49 -26.34
C VAL A 883 -26.22 -55.37 -26.40
N VAL A 884 -25.97 -54.12 -26.89
CA VAL A 884 -25.77 -53.58 -28.28
C VAL A 884 -27.10 -53.52 -29.09
N PRO A 885 -27.42 -52.54 -29.99
CA PRO A 885 -27.05 -51.11 -30.12
C PRO A 885 -28.07 -50.20 -30.93
N ILE A 886 -27.60 -49.01 -31.41
CA ILE A 886 -27.97 -48.27 -32.65
C ILE A 886 -29.33 -47.51 -32.67
N GLN A 887 -29.32 -46.18 -32.96
CA GLN A 887 -29.59 -45.61 -34.31
C GLN A 887 -29.59 -44.06 -34.35
N GLN A 888 -28.95 -43.53 -35.40
CA GLN A 888 -29.07 -42.14 -35.88
C GLN A 888 -30.46 -41.91 -36.51
N LEU A 889 -30.93 -40.65 -36.57
CA LEU A 889 -31.66 -40.13 -37.74
C LEU A 889 -31.66 -38.59 -37.80
N LYS A 890 -31.60 -38.11 -39.05
CA LYS A 890 -31.47 -36.73 -39.54
C LYS A 890 -32.84 -36.03 -39.66
N THR A 891 -32.79 -34.78 -40.16
CA THR A 891 -33.82 -33.97 -40.86
C THR A 891 -34.53 -32.93 -39.97
N ALA A 892 -34.94 -31.75 -40.42
CA ALA A 892 -34.68 -30.91 -41.60
C ALA A 892 -35.28 -29.50 -41.32
N ASP A 893 -34.87 -28.52 -42.12
CA ASP A 893 -35.42 -27.17 -42.25
C ASP A 893 -36.95 -27.02 -42.14
N ARG A 894 -37.41 -25.89 -41.57
CA ARG A 894 -38.42 -25.06 -42.26
C ARG A 894 -38.50 -23.61 -41.76
N LYS A 895 -38.66 -22.74 -42.75
CA LYS A 895 -38.71 -21.28 -42.77
C LYS A 895 -40.08 -20.69 -42.38
N ARG A 896 -40.01 -19.40 -41.97
CA ARG A 896 -40.86 -18.23 -42.35
C ARG A 896 -42.19 -17.94 -41.63
N GLY A 897 -42.40 -16.63 -41.43
CA GLY A 897 -43.67 -15.90 -41.20
C GLY A 897 -43.60 -15.06 -39.93
N ALA A 898 -43.23 -13.77 -39.89
CA ALA A 898 -43.75 -12.54 -40.53
C ALA A 898 -45.20 -12.19 -40.20
N ALA A 899 -45.36 -10.98 -39.60
CA ALA A 899 -46.54 -10.10 -39.44
C ALA A 899 -46.78 -9.77 -37.93
N GLN A 900 -46.34 -8.63 -37.37
CA GLN A 900 -46.88 -7.26 -37.51
C GLN A 900 -48.41 -7.17 -37.42
N ALA A 901 -48.93 -6.53 -36.36
CA ALA A 901 -49.63 -5.23 -36.45
C ALA A 901 -50.46 -4.89 -35.19
N PHE A 902 -50.23 -3.67 -34.68
CA PHE A 902 -51.19 -2.62 -34.29
C PHE A 902 -52.20 -2.73 -33.12
N GLY A 903 -52.33 -1.56 -32.45
CA GLY A 903 -53.47 -1.08 -31.65
C GLY A 903 -53.16 -1.01 -30.14
N LYS A 904 -52.86 0.12 -29.46
CA LYS A 904 -53.61 1.40 -29.33
C LYS A 904 -55.11 1.14 -29.11
N GLU A 905 -55.80 1.60 -28.07
CA GLU A 905 -55.64 2.72 -27.14
C GLU A 905 -56.77 2.58 -26.08
N VAL A 906 -56.90 3.56 -25.16
CA VAL A 906 -58.14 4.03 -24.48
C VAL A 906 -58.22 3.91 -22.94
N ALA A 907 -58.05 5.11 -22.36
CA ALA A 907 -58.81 5.80 -21.30
C ALA A 907 -58.70 5.45 -19.79
N ARG A 908 -57.96 6.35 -19.12
CA ARG A 908 -58.37 7.23 -18.01
C ARG A 908 -59.78 7.06 -17.38
N GLY A 909 -59.77 7.07 -16.04
CA GLY A 909 -60.58 8.01 -15.25
C GLY A 909 -61.21 7.44 -13.99
N GLY A 910 -60.96 8.07 -12.82
CA GLY A 910 -61.84 7.89 -11.66
C GLY A 910 -61.23 8.10 -10.28
N LYS A 911 -61.34 9.32 -9.76
CA LYS A 911 -61.16 9.72 -8.35
C LYS A 911 -61.98 8.85 -7.38
N ARG A 912 -61.49 8.62 -6.15
CA ARG A 912 -61.84 9.32 -4.87
C ARG A 912 -61.74 8.37 -3.65
N LYS A 913 -61.01 8.86 -2.64
CA LYS A 913 -61.20 8.70 -1.18
C LYS A 913 -61.68 7.35 -0.62
N ARG A 914 -60.82 6.71 0.17
CA ARG A 914 -60.84 6.87 1.63
C ARG A 914 -59.47 6.58 2.22
#